data_AF-A0A2W7HU06-F1
#
_entry.id   AF-A0A2W7HU06-F1
#
_cell.length_a   1.000
_cell.length_b   1.000
_cell.length_c   1.000
_cell.angle_alpha   90.00
_cell.angle_beta   90.00
_cell.angle_gamma   90.00
#
_symmetry.space_group_name_H-M   'P 1'
#
loop_
_entity.id
_entity.type
_entity.pdbx_description
1 polymer ?
#
loop_
_entity_poly.entity_id
_entity_poly.type
_entity_poly.pdbx_seq_one_letter_code
_entity_poly.pdbx_strand_id
1 'polypeptide(L)'
;MTVPLLSDRERWLLEACLREPAEARAAFAAWQPFANPAEMQGRELRLVPLLEANLRRAGLQDPQLQGTGLGWLRGQAKHVWLTGALRRRALQQALLTLDAAGVAVVLMKGAALLARWPEAAAGRPTGDFDLLLPPEQLHAAMAALRAIGWQAPPPALVTAADLQHFHAQGLTDSTGGCIDLHWRPAEAIADPGHAAGVAARAQSLPFLGSTRRIAGLTDHLFVLLAHAFHDSVIARHDWVAEVALLLRHAEPAAWDWPLFQALCQGYRLQAWAAAALGLVAEVARLTLPAGALPPRRWKPLQWREVATRQSIAPGPLARWSRRRGQAARGTALVPPLSAGVPSAVLRRALRQAPPPEALALLPPGGFDLSQDAGAASFRHGWSMPEPQGRWTDGEAALLLMRIAAPPGQPLPLRLRLFPDHLPETPGFTAHLWAGGTTTLWRCEAGQPLPDVWALEGVPLLWRGTAILPLLFRFEGLPGLRERARRGLDQRRLGLHLQRLDWGEPVALPWLDRPLLLADPAVAAMAWSGWGEAEADGRWTLGPEARLRLRLPERNVPTGLRLEIASGFAAGAAGQAVELLLDDMPAGAFTLPLKGGAAAPGLLPGGAVTLALPPRPGAVLELRLRIARPTSPRGLRLSEDRRALGLMLRRLVPLGAG
;
A
#
# COMPACT_ATOMS: atom_id res chain seq x y z
N MET A 1 1.06 18.00 -17.73
CA MET A 1 0.16 17.87 -16.57
C MET A 1 -0.65 19.14 -16.43
N THR A 2 -1.93 19.03 -16.10
CA THR A 2 -2.68 20.06 -15.37
C THR A 2 -2.41 19.88 -13.88
N VAL A 3 -2.63 20.92 -13.06
CA VAL A 3 -2.62 20.84 -11.59
C VAL A 3 -3.63 19.79 -11.13
N PRO A 4 -3.45 19.08 -10.00
CA PRO A 4 -4.56 18.40 -9.35
C PRO A 4 -5.74 19.38 -9.19
N LEU A 5 -6.91 18.96 -9.65
CA LEU A 5 -8.14 19.71 -9.45
C LEU A 5 -8.54 19.52 -7.98
N LEU A 6 -8.46 20.58 -7.19
CA LEU A 6 -9.08 20.61 -5.86
C LEU A 6 -10.57 20.29 -6.02
N SER A 7 -11.11 19.39 -5.20
CA SER A 7 -12.56 19.32 -5.01
C SER A 7 -13.07 20.60 -4.38
N ASP A 8 -14.36 20.89 -4.54
CA ASP A 8 -14.97 22.09 -3.95
C ASP A 8 -14.82 22.09 -2.41
N ARG A 9 -14.94 20.92 -1.76
CA ARG A 9 -14.65 20.72 -0.31
C ARG A 9 -13.24 21.19 0.07
N GLU A 10 -12.22 20.71 -0.64
CA GLU A 10 -10.81 21.03 -0.32
C GLU A 10 -10.50 22.51 -0.63
N ARG A 11 -11.05 23.02 -1.73
CA ARG A 11 -10.98 24.43 -2.10
C ARG A 11 -11.60 25.30 -1.02
N TRP A 12 -12.84 25.07 -0.63
CA TRP A 12 -13.52 25.87 0.40
C TRP A 12 -12.80 25.81 1.75
N LEU A 13 -12.26 24.66 2.16
CA LEU A 13 -11.44 24.55 3.36
C LEU A 13 -10.18 25.43 3.29
N LEU A 14 -9.43 25.36 2.19
CA LEU A 14 -8.23 26.18 1.98
C LEU A 14 -8.56 27.68 1.87
N GLU A 15 -9.64 28.03 1.18
CA GLU A 15 -10.12 29.41 1.06
C GLU A 15 -10.55 29.98 2.42
N ALA A 16 -11.25 29.19 3.25
CA ALA A 16 -11.59 29.54 4.63
C ALA A 16 -10.35 29.70 5.55
N CYS A 17 -9.30 28.91 5.30
CA CYS A 17 -8.02 29.02 6.01
C CYS A 17 -7.20 30.25 5.61
N LEU A 18 -7.25 30.69 4.35
CA LEU A 18 -6.24 31.57 3.75
C LEU A 18 -6.74 32.97 3.34
N ARG A 19 -8.03 33.13 3.02
CA ARG A 19 -8.58 34.41 2.53
C ARG A 19 -8.89 35.38 3.67
N GLU A 20 -9.16 36.62 3.30
CA GLU A 20 -9.55 37.68 4.24
C GLU A 20 -10.91 37.41 4.91
N PRO A 21 -11.14 37.93 6.13
CA PRO A 21 -12.31 37.70 6.98
C PRO A 21 -13.67 37.47 6.31
N ALA A 22 -14.09 38.35 5.40
CA ALA A 22 -15.42 38.27 4.77
C ALA A 22 -15.53 37.06 3.82
N GLU A 23 -14.49 36.79 3.05
CA GLU A 23 -14.45 35.68 2.09
C GLU A 23 -14.21 34.35 2.79
N ALA A 24 -13.41 34.35 3.86
CA ALA A 24 -13.21 33.19 4.72
C ALA A 24 -14.52 32.72 5.36
N ARG A 25 -15.41 33.64 5.80
CA ARG A 25 -16.76 33.31 6.30
C ARG A 25 -17.62 32.63 5.23
N ALA A 26 -17.60 33.15 3.99
CA ALA A 26 -18.38 32.58 2.88
C ALA A 26 -17.88 31.17 2.49
N ALA A 27 -16.56 31.00 2.38
CA ALA A 27 -15.93 29.70 2.12
C ALA A 27 -16.20 28.71 3.27
N PHE A 28 -16.14 29.16 4.53
CA PHE A 28 -16.46 28.32 5.68
C PHE A 28 -17.92 27.87 5.69
N ALA A 29 -18.88 28.75 5.36
CA ALA A 29 -20.29 28.38 5.25
C ALA A 29 -20.55 27.34 4.13
N ALA A 30 -19.81 27.43 3.01
CA ALA A 30 -19.85 26.43 1.94
C ALA A 30 -19.17 25.10 2.34
N TRP A 31 -18.13 25.14 3.16
CA TRP A 31 -17.42 23.96 3.67
C TRP A 31 -18.13 23.26 4.85
N GLN A 32 -18.89 24.01 5.65
CA GLN A 32 -19.54 23.53 6.88
C GLN A 32 -20.36 22.22 6.73
N PRO A 33 -21.10 21.95 5.64
CA PRO A 33 -21.80 20.67 5.45
C PRO A 33 -20.89 19.43 5.41
N PHE A 34 -19.59 19.60 5.14
CA PHE A 34 -18.60 18.52 5.08
C PHE A 34 -17.80 18.33 6.39
N ALA A 35 -18.10 19.13 7.42
CA ALA A 35 -17.31 19.23 8.65
C ALA A 35 -17.66 18.13 9.69
N ASN A 36 -17.55 16.86 9.30
CA ASN A 36 -17.78 15.71 10.16
C ASN A 36 -16.44 15.12 10.71
N PRO A 37 -16.20 15.10 12.03
CA PRO A 37 -15.00 14.49 12.63
C PRO A 37 -14.75 13.02 12.26
N ALA A 38 -15.81 12.26 12.00
CA ALA A 38 -15.71 10.84 11.64
C ALA A 38 -15.29 10.62 10.17
N GLU A 39 -15.48 11.62 9.31
CA GLU A 39 -15.13 11.58 7.88
C GLU A 39 -13.88 12.41 7.55
N MET A 40 -13.55 13.40 8.37
CA MET A 40 -12.35 14.22 8.22
C MET A 40 -11.10 13.44 8.64
N GLN A 41 -10.50 12.74 7.69
CA GLN A 41 -9.35 11.89 7.95
C GLN A 41 -8.03 12.69 8.04
N GLY A 42 -7.23 12.40 9.07
CA GLY A 42 -5.77 12.59 9.15
C GLY A 42 -5.18 13.96 8.79
N ARG A 43 -5.18 14.32 7.49
CA ARG A 43 -4.51 15.50 6.93
C ARG A 43 -5.43 16.69 6.68
N GLU A 44 -6.75 16.53 6.59
CA GLU A 44 -7.66 17.71 6.64
C GLU A 44 -7.69 18.31 8.05
N LEU A 45 -7.64 17.46 9.08
CA LEU A 45 -7.47 17.84 10.48
C LEU A 45 -6.20 18.65 10.76
N ARG A 46 -5.25 18.68 9.81
CA ARG A 46 -4.05 19.54 9.85
C ARG A 46 -4.34 21.01 9.50
N LEU A 47 -5.40 21.30 8.74
CA LEU A 47 -5.77 22.69 8.42
C LEU A 47 -6.64 23.33 9.51
N VAL A 48 -7.23 22.55 10.42
CA VAL A 48 -8.16 23.01 11.45
C VAL A 48 -7.66 24.15 12.35
N PRO A 49 -6.38 24.23 12.79
CA PRO A 49 -5.94 25.37 13.62
C PRO A 49 -5.68 26.63 12.78
N LEU A 50 -5.35 26.50 11.49
CA LEU A 50 -5.29 27.63 10.57
C LEU A 50 -6.70 28.16 10.26
N LEU A 51 -7.65 27.24 10.09
CA LEU A 51 -9.08 27.54 10.00
C LEU A 51 -9.56 28.28 11.26
N GLU A 52 -9.38 27.72 12.46
CA GLU A 52 -9.80 28.34 13.74
C GLU A 52 -9.22 29.75 13.90
N ALA A 53 -7.92 29.92 13.64
CA ALA A 53 -7.26 31.21 13.73
C ALA A 53 -7.87 32.25 12.77
N ASN A 54 -8.24 31.84 11.54
CA ASN A 54 -8.83 32.73 10.56
C ASN A 54 -10.33 32.99 10.80
N LEU A 55 -11.10 32.00 11.28
CA LEU A 55 -12.49 32.20 11.71
C LEU A 55 -12.58 33.16 12.91
N ARG A 56 -11.65 33.05 13.85
CA ARG A 56 -11.52 33.98 14.98
C ARG A 56 -11.16 35.38 14.52
N ARG A 57 -10.19 35.54 13.60
CA ARG A 57 -9.91 36.83 12.91
C ARG A 57 -11.14 37.37 12.20
N ALA A 58 -11.95 36.50 11.61
CA ALA A 58 -13.16 36.89 10.93
C ALA A 58 -14.28 37.34 11.88
N GLY A 59 -14.18 37.04 13.17
CA GLY A 59 -15.17 37.37 14.20
C GLY A 59 -16.26 36.32 14.38
N LEU A 60 -15.99 35.05 14.03
CA LEU A 60 -16.82 33.91 14.44
C LEU A 60 -16.29 33.40 15.79
N GLN A 61 -17.08 33.53 16.85
CA GLN A 61 -16.68 33.21 18.22
C GLN A 61 -17.34 31.91 18.74
N ASP A 62 -16.78 31.35 19.82
CA ASP A 62 -17.20 30.08 20.43
C ASP A 62 -18.73 29.90 20.56
N PRO A 63 -19.52 30.86 21.08
CA PRO A 63 -20.98 30.67 21.21
C PRO A 63 -21.68 30.45 19.87
N GLN A 64 -21.19 31.10 18.80
CA GLN A 64 -21.74 30.96 17.44
C GLN A 64 -21.34 29.62 16.82
N LEU A 65 -20.11 29.13 17.08
CA LEU A 65 -19.63 27.84 16.60
C LEU A 65 -20.20 26.65 17.40
N GLN A 66 -20.52 26.84 18.67
CA GLN A 66 -21.23 25.83 19.48
C GLN A 66 -22.65 25.59 18.95
N GLY A 67 -23.35 26.67 18.56
CA GLY A 67 -24.67 26.59 17.94
C GLY A 67 -24.72 25.87 16.57
N THR A 68 -23.57 25.59 15.94
CA THR A 68 -23.48 24.85 14.68
C THR A 68 -23.01 23.40 14.82
N GLY A 69 -22.78 22.93 16.05
CA GLY A 69 -22.18 21.60 16.31
C GLY A 69 -20.67 21.52 16.04
N LEU A 70 -20.03 22.61 15.61
CA LEU A 70 -18.61 22.66 15.24
C LEU A 70 -17.65 23.04 16.38
N GLY A 71 -18.13 23.04 17.64
CA GLY A 71 -17.29 23.32 18.82
C GLY A 71 -16.07 22.39 18.97
N TRP A 72 -16.08 21.22 18.32
CA TRP A 72 -14.95 20.29 18.27
C TRP A 72 -13.71 20.87 17.56
N LEU A 73 -13.86 21.81 16.62
CA LEU A 73 -12.75 22.42 15.87
C LEU A 73 -11.71 23.05 16.80
N ARG A 74 -12.18 23.73 17.85
CA ARG A 74 -11.30 24.34 18.87
C ARG A 74 -10.57 23.29 19.71
N GLY A 75 -11.22 22.17 20.01
CA GLY A 75 -10.60 21.01 20.65
C GLY A 75 -9.48 20.41 19.81
N GLN A 76 -9.73 20.23 18.51
CA GLN A 76 -8.74 19.76 17.54
C GLN A 76 -7.58 20.75 17.37
N ALA A 77 -7.85 22.05 17.25
CA ALA A 77 -6.83 23.09 17.18
C ALA A 77 -5.91 23.10 18.42
N LYS A 78 -6.50 22.97 19.62
CA LYS A 78 -5.77 22.85 20.89
C LYS A 78 -4.93 21.56 20.97
N HIS A 79 -5.47 20.43 20.52
CA HIS A 79 -4.74 19.16 20.45
C HIS A 79 -3.51 19.26 19.53
N VAL A 80 -3.68 19.85 18.34
CA VAL A 80 -2.58 20.11 17.40
C VAL A 80 -1.51 21.01 18.01
N TRP A 81 -1.90 22.11 18.65
CA TRP A 81 -0.96 23.03 19.27
C TRP A 81 -0.14 22.35 20.39
N LEU A 82 -0.82 21.58 21.25
CA LEU A 82 -0.19 20.87 22.37
C LEU A 82 0.78 19.77 21.89
N THR A 83 0.36 18.93 20.94
CA THR A 83 1.23 17.90 20.36
C THR A 83 2.40 18.52 19.60
N GLY A 84 2.19 19.64 18.91
CA GLY A 84 3.27 20.43 18.30
C GLY A 84 4.27 20.99 19.33
N ALA A 85 3.81 21.40 20.51
CA ALA A 85 4.69 21.85 21.59
C ALA A 85 5.54 20.71 22.18
N LEU A 86 4.95 19.52 22.39
CA LEU A 86 5.66 18.32 22.81
C LEU A 86 6.73 17.91 21.77
N ARG A 87 6.37 17.86 20.49
CA ARG A 87 7.32 17.55 19.41
C ARG A 87 8.46 18.57 19.30
N ARG A 88 8.22 19.87 19.53
CA ARG A 88 9.28 20.89 19.57
C ARG A 88 10.26 20.67 20.73
N ARG A 89 9.77 20.22 21.90
CA ARG A 89 10.63 19.85 23.04
C ARG A 89 11.48 18.61 22.73
N ALA A 90 10.88 17.57 22.16
CA ALA A 90 11.59 16.38 21.69
C ALA A 90 12.66 16.74 20.64
N LEU A 91 12.32 17.57 19.66
CA LEU A 91 13.26 18.10 18.66
C LEU A 91 14.42 18.86 19.31
N GLN A 92 14.16 19.70 20.33
CA GLN A 92 15.23 20.43 21.02
C GLN A 92 16.24 19.46 21.65
N GLN A 93 15.77 18.39 22.29
CA GLN A 93 16.65 17.37 22.87
C GLN A 93 17.42 16.61 21.79
N ALA A 94 16.75 16.20 20.69
CA ALA A 94 17.39 15.57 19.55
C ALA A 94 18.50 16.44 18.94
N LEU A 95 18.25 17.74 18.74
CA LEU A 95 19.22 18.67 18.17
C LEU A 95 20.43 18.89 19.08
N LEU A 96 20.25 19.06 20.39
CA LEU A 96 21.35 19.15 21.35
C LEU A 96 22.20 17.87 21.37
N THR A 97 21.59 16.70 21.24
CA THR A 97 22.31 15.42 21.14
C THR A 97 23.08 15.28 19.83
N LEU A 98 22.53 15.77 18.71
CA LEU A 98 23.22 15.78 17.41
C LEU A 98 24.40 16.77 17.40
N ASP A 99 24.26 17.94 18.04
CA ASP A 99 25.36 18.89 18.24
C ASP A 99 26.52 18.25 19.03
N ALA A 100 26.20 17.59 20.15
CA ALA A 100 27.17 16.92 21.01
C ALA A 100 27.88 15.75 20.29
N ALA A 101 27.22 15.13 19.31
CA ALA A 101 27.79 14.10 18.44
C ALA A 101 28.53 14.67 17.21
N GLY A 102 28.62 16.01 17.06
CA GLY A 102 29.28 16.66 15.93
C GLY A 102 28.54 16.53 14.59
N VAL A 103 27.24 16.22 14.60
CA VAL A 103 26.44 16.03 13.39
C VAL A 103 25.96 17.38 12.86
N ALA A 104 26.30 17.68 11.62
CA ALA A 104 25.85 18.87 10.91
C ALA A 104 24.40 18.70 10.43
N VAL A 105 23.48 19.45 11.04
CA VAL A 105 22.04 19.43 10.70
C VAL A 105 21.63 20.75 10.05
N VAL A 106 20.85 20.65 8.97
CA VAL A 106 20.10 21.75 8.36
C VAL A 106 18.61 21.49 8.48
N LEU A 107 17.92 22.36 9.22
CA LEU A 107 16.48 22.29 9.42
C LEU A 107 15.74 22.71 8.15
N MET A 108 14.75 21.93 7.72
CA MET A 108 13.98 22.20 6.50
C MET A 108 12.46 22.09 6.74
N LYS A 109 11.68 22.34 5.68
CA LYS A 109 10.20 22.33 5.67
C LYS A 109 9.58 22.99 6.94
N GLY A 110 8.86 22.22 7.74
CA GLY A 110 8.13 22.70 8.93
C GLY A 110 9.01 23.36 9.98
N ALA A 111 10.19 22.79 10.26
CA ALA A 111 11.16 23.41 11.18
C ALA A 111 11.66 24.76 10.63
N ALA A 112 11.89 24.84 9.32
CA ALA A 112 12.34 26.05 8.65
C ALA A 112 11.27 27.16 8.53
N LEU A 113 9.98 26.80 8.62
CA LEU A 113 8.88 27.76 8.77
C LEU A 113 8.81 28.27 10.21
N LEU A 114 8.80 27.37 11.20
CA LEU A 114 8.74 27.69 12.63
C LEU A 114 9.93 28.54 13.11
N ALA A 115 11.12 28.34 12.54
CA ALA A 115 12.30 29.14 12.86
C ALA A 115 12.25 30.59 12.32
N ARG A 116 11.44 30.86 11.28
CA ARG A 116 11.29 32.20 10.69
C ARG A 116 10.13 32.97 11.26
N TRP A 117 8.97 32.32 11.38
CA TRP A 117 7.72 32.94 11.82
C TRP A 117 7.04 32.07 12.88
N PRO A 118 7.58 32.01 14.11
CA PRO A 118 7.07 31.13 15.16
C PRO A 118 5.60 31.40 15.50
N GLU A 119 5.14 32.65 15.40
CA GLU A 119 3.73 33.03 15.61
C GLU A 119 2.81 32.54 14.49
N ALA A 120 3.14 32.85 13.23
CA ALA A 120 2.35 32.42 12.07
C ALA A 120 2.31 30.88 11.93
N ALA A 121 3.40 30.21 12.32
CA ALA A 121 3.50 28.76 12.31
C ALA A 121 3.04 28.09 13.63
N ALA A 122 2.63 28.84 14.66
CA ALA A 122 2.21 28.27 15.95
C ALA A 122 0.97 27.36 15.80
N GLY A 123 0.09 27.69 14.86
CA GLY A 123 -1.07 26.89 14.47
C GLY A 123 -0.78 25.80 13.44
N ARG A 124 0.46 25.61 12.97
CA ARG A 124 0.80 24.56 12.01
C ARG A 124 0.99 23.21 12.74
N PRO A 125 0.13 22.20 12.50
CA PRO A 125 0.43 20.84 12.91
C PRO A 125 1.67 20.36 12.18
N THR A 126 2.66 20.02 12.99
CA THR A 126 3.91 19.46 12.51
C THR A 126 3.87 17.99 12.90
N GLY A 127 3.76 17.10 11.90
CA GLY A 127 3.68 15.65 12.11
C GLY A 127 5.05 15.05 12.41
N ASP A 128 6.06 15.64 11.79
CA ASP A 128 7.45 15.22 11.62
C ASP A 128 8.33 16.48 11.56
N PHE A 129 9.62 16.35 11.86
CA PHE A 129 10.61 17.40 11.59
C PHE A 129 11.74 16.88 10.72
N ASP A 130 11.88 17.50 9.55
CA ASP A 130 12.88 17.16 8.54
C ASP A 130 14.26 17.74 8.87
N LEU A 131 15.26 16.86 9.02
CA LEU A 131 16.64 17.18 9.38
C LEU A 131 17.57 16.74 8.24
N LEU A 132 18.05 17.67 7.41
CA LEU A 132 19.04 17.36 6.37
C LEU A 132 20.45 17.24 6.98
N LEU A 133 21.12 16.12 6.75
CA LEU A 133 22.47 15.82 7.20
C LEU A 133 23.31 15.18 6.07
N PRO A 134 24.66 15.23 6.17
CA PRO A 134 25.53 14.53 5.22
C PRO A 134 25.35 13.00 5.33
N PRO A 135 25.22 12.24 4.22
CA PRO A 135 24.98 10.80 4.25
C PRO A 135 25.97 10.01 5.13
N GLU A 136 27.23 10.44 5.16
CA GLU A 136 28.31 9.86 5.96
C GLU A 136 28.10 10.02 7.49
N GLN A 137 27.32 11.01 7.92
CA GLN A 137 27.02 11.25 9.34
C GLN A 137 25.75 10.53 9.82
N LEU A 138 24.95 9.94 8.92
CA LEU A 138 23.66 9.31 9.26
C LEU A 138 23.79 8.25 10.36
N HIS A 139 24.83 7.41 10.29
CA HIS A 139 25.07 6.37 11.30
C HIS A 139 25.39 6.95 12.68
N ALA A 140 26.20 8.00 12.74
CA ALA A 140 26.52 8.70 13.99
C ALA A 140 25.26 9.38 14.57
N ALA A 141 24.47 10.04 13.71
CA ALA A 141 23.20 10.65 14.08
C ALA A 141 22.22 9.63 14.68
N MET A 142 22.00 8.50 13.99
CA MET A 142 21.12 7.43 14.48
C MET A 142 21.63 6.81 15.78
N ALA A 143 22.94 6.63 15.95
CA ALA A 143 23.52 6.11 17.19
C ALA A 143 23.31 7.06 18.38
N ALA A 144 23.57 8.36 18.17
CA ALA A 144 23.38 9.40 19.19
C ALA A 144 21.91 9.53 19.61
N LEU A 145 20.99 9.54 18.64
CA LEU A 145 19.55 9.62 18.90
C LEU A 145 19.00 8.35 19.59
N ARG A 146 19.50 7.15 19.23
CA ARG A 146 19.16 5.91 19.93
C ARG A 146 19.60 5.93 21.40
N ALA A 147 20.74 6.53 21.72
CA ALA A 147 21.24 6.63 23.09
C ALA A 147 20.32 7.45 24.03
N ILE A 148 19.48 8.34 23.47
CA ILE A 148 18.46 9.10 24.22
C ILE A 148 17.02 8.61 23.94
N GLY A 149 16.86 7.38 23.42
CA GLY A 149 15.56 6.70 23.33
C GLY A 149 14.78 6.85 22.02
N TRP A 150 15.35 7.48 20.98
CA TRP A 150 14.72 7.51 19.65
C TRP A 150 14.88 6.17 18.93
N GLN A 151 13.82 5.72 18.27
CA GLN A 151 13.73 4.43 17.62
C GLN A 151 13.37 4.59 16.14
N ALA A 152 13.94 3.75 15.29
CA ALA A 152 13.54 3.56 13.91
C ALA A 152 12.82 2.20 13.79
N PRO A 153 11.83 2.04 12.88
CA PRO A 153 11.20 0.75 12.62
C PRO A 153 12.24 -0.36 12.30
N PRO A 154 12.11 -1.59 12.84
CA PRO A 154 13.18 -2.60 12.72
C PRO A 154 13.15 -3.42 11.41
N PRO A 155 14.28 -4.02 10.95
CA PRO A 155 15.66 -3.81 11.41
C PRO A 155 16.72 -3.71 10.29
N ALA A 156 17.55 -2.66 10.31
CA ALA A 156 18.97 -2.69 9.89
C ALA A 156 19.67 -1.35 10.21
N LEU A 157 21.00 -1.32 10.05
CA LEU A 157 21.76 -0.10 9.79
C LEU A 157 21.41 0.38 8.36
N VAL A 158 21.28 1.69 8.13
CA VAL A 158 20.94 2.22 6.79
C VAL A 158 22.07 1.93 5.82
N THR A 159 21.87 0.99 4.90
CA THR A 159 22.94 0.51 4.03
C THR A 159 23.26 1.51 2.92
N ALA A 160 24.40 1.32 2.25
CA ALA A 160 24.73 2.10 1.05
C ALA A 160 23.70 1.92 -0.10
N ALA A 161 22.92 0.83 -0.10
CA ALA A 161 21.81 0.63 -1.04
C ALA A 161 20.57 1.44 -0.63
N ASP A 162 20.30 1.56 0.67
CA ASP A 162 19.21 2.37 1.22
C ASP A 162 19.44 3.85 0.96
N LEU A 163 20.69 4.34 1.09
CA LEU A 163 21.07 5.71 0.74
C LEU A 163 20.78 6.07 -0.74
N GLN A 164 20.79 5.09 -1.65
CA GLN A 164 20.43 5.29 -3.06
C GLN A 164 18.91 5.26 -3.28
N HIS A 165 18.19 4.46 -2.50
CA HIS A 165 16.76 4.20 -2.67
C HIS A 165 15.88 5.20 -1.91
N PHE A 166 16.07 5.32 -0.60
CA PHE A 166 15.33 6.21 0.27
C PHE A 166 15.98 7.59 0.31
N HIS A 167 15.23 8.59 0.75
CA HIS A 167 15.70 9.98 0.84
C HIS A 167 15.86 10.48 2.29
N ALA A 168 15.24 9.75 3.22
CA ALA A 168 15.29 9.97 4.65
C ALA A 168 15.05 8.66 5.42
N GLN A 169 15.34 8.69 6.72
CA GLN A 169 14.96 7.67 7.70
C GLN A 169 14.15 8.32 8.81
N GLY A 170 12.91 7.86 9.03
CA GLY A 170 12.07 8.32 10.14
C GLY A 170 12.45 7.69 11.47
N LEU A 171 12.38 8.49 12.54
CA LEU A 171 12.53 8.07 13.93
C LEU A 171 11.43 8.68 14.81
N THR A 172 11.02 7.94 15.83
CA THR A 172 10.09 8.39 16.87
C THR A 172 10.68 8.21 18.27
N ASP A 173 10.16 8.96 19.25
CA ASP A 173 10.46 8.76 20.68
C ASP A 173 9.21 8.33 21.46
N SER A 174 9.38 8.06 22.77
CA SER A 174 8.29 7.69 23.68
C SER A 174 7.36 8.86 24.06
N THR A 175 7.68 10.10 23.64
CA THR A 175 6.89 11.31 23.94
C THR A 175 5.98 11.75 22.78
N GLY A 176 6.02 11.04 21.65
CA GLY A 176 5.30 11.39 20.42
C GLY A 176 6.07 12.35 19.51
N GLY A 177 7.36 12.56 19.79
CA GLY A 177 8.36 13.14 18.90
C GLY A 177 8.50 12.31 17.63
N CYS A 178 8.69 12.99 16.51
CA CYS A 178 8.87 12.40 15.19
C CYS A 178 9.84 13.27 14.39
N ILE A 179 10.91 12.68 13.86
CA ILE A 179 11.92 13.35 13.03
C ILE A 179 12.27 12.47 11.82
N ASP A 180 12.52 13.10 10.68
CA ASP A 180 13.05 12.44 9.49
C ASP A 180 14.50 12.88 9.28
N LEU A 181 15.44 11.93 9.30
CA LEU A 181 16.85 12.17 8.98
C LEU A 181 17.03 12.10 7.46
N HIS A 182 17.02 13.25 6.80
CA HIS A 182 17.21 13.38 5.37
C HIS A 182 18.69 13.37 4.98
N TRP A 183 19.03 12.62 3.94
CA TRP A 183 20.27 12.81 3.17
C TRP A 183 20.00 13.30 1.74
N ARG A 184 18.72 13.36 1.32
CA ARG A 184 18.27 14.05 0.12
C ARG A 184 17.07 14.95 0.45
N PRO A 185 17.04 16.23 0.03
CA PRO A 185 15.97 17.16 0.42
C PRO A 185 14.58 16.78 -0.12
N ALA A 186 14.50 16.08 -1.26
CA ALA A 186 13.26 15.65 -1.87
C ALA A 186 13.41 14.27 -2.52
N GLU A 187 12.41 13.40 -2.34
CA GLU A 187 12.42 12.03 -2.85
C GLU A 187 12.64 11.94 -4.37
N ALA A 188 12.02 12.86 -5.12
CA ALA A 188 12.11 12.90 -6.57
C ALA A 188 13.48 13.37 -7.13
N ILE A 189 14.43 13.76 -6.26
CA ILE A 189 15.72 14.34 -6.65
C ILE A 189 16.87 13.54 -6.01
N ALA A 190 17.43 12.62 -6.80
CA ALA A 190 18.56 11.77 -6.40
C ALA A 190 19.95 12.44 -6.51
N ASP A 191 20.02 13.70 -6.92
CA ASP A 191 21.26 14.45 -7.15
C ASP A 191 21.91 14.92 -5.83
N PRO A 192 23.13 14.46 -5.47
CA PRO A 192 23.84 14.95 -4.29
C PRO A 192 24.15 16.45 -4.32
N GLY A 193 24.29 17.03 -5.52
CA GLY A 193 24.50 18.48 -5.71
C GLY A 193 23.33 19.31 -5.18
N HIS A 194 22.12 18.77 -5.18
CA HIS A 194 20.96 19.41 -4.56
C HIS A 194 21.13 19.52 -3.04
N ALA A 195 21.46 18.41 -2.37
CA ALA A 195 21.67 18.36 -0.92
C ALA A 195 22.80 19.29 -0.49
N ALA A 196 23.95 19.22 -1.17
CA ALA A 196 25.09 20.10 -0.93
C ALA A 196 24.74 21.58 -1.15
N GLY A 197 23.95 21.90 -2.19
CA GLY A 197 23.47 23.25 -2.46
C GLY A 197 22.57 23.81 -1.35
N VAL A 198 21.57 23.05 -0.90
CA VAL A 198 20.68 23.40 0.21
C VAL A 198 21.49 23.61 1.49
N ALA A 199 22.46 22.72 1.76
CA ALA A 199 23.34 22.84 2.92
C ALA A 199 24.22 24.10 2.86
N ALA A 200 24.86 24.37 1.72
CA ALA A 200 25.73 25.53 1.52
C ALA A 200 24.99 26.87 1.69
N ARG A 201 23.76 26.96 1.17
CA ARG A 201 22.90 28.17 1.26
C ARG A 201 22.07 28.28 2.56
N ALA A 202 22.21 27.33 3.49
CA ALA A 202 21.49 27.38 4.75
C ALA A 202 21.88 28.60 5.59
N GLN A 203 20.88 29.30 6.12
CA GLN A 203 20.99 30.52 6.91
C GLN A 203 21.09 30.17 8.41
N SER A 204 21.84 30.94 9.19
CA SER A 204 21.90 30.76 10.64
C SER A 204 20.84 31.63 11.32
N LEU A 205 19.87 31.02 12.00
CA LEU A 205 18.77 31.71 12.69
C LEU A 205 18.61 31.20 14.14
N PRO A 206 18.17 32.03 15.09
CA PRO A 206 17.81 31.57 16.44
C PRO A 206 16.61 30.62 16.39
N PHE A 207 16.74 29.41 16.93
CA PHE A 207 15.65 28.44 17.04
C PHE A 207 15.86 27.50 18.24
N LEU A 208 14.79 27.29 19.03
CA LEU A 208 14.82 26.45 20.23
C LEU A 208 16.00 26.76 21.19
N GLY A 209 16.22 28.05 21.45
CA GLY A 209 17.24 28.54 22.39
C GLY A 209 18.69 28.48 21.90
N SER A 210 18.93 28.20 20.62
CA SER A 210 20.26 28.08 20.03
C SER A 210 20.30 28.58 18.58
N THR A 211 21.48 28.92 18.07
CA THR A 211 21.63 29.27 16.64
C THR A 211 21.63 27.99 15.79
N ARG A 212 20.74 27.92 14.79
CA ARG A 212 20.53 26.73 13.95
C ARG A 212 20.70 27.05 12.48
N ARG A 213 21.25 26.11 11.71
CA ARG A 213 21.25 26.19 10.24
C ARG A 213 19.86 25.82 9.72
N ILE A 214 19.25 26.71 8.96
CA ILE A 214 17.93 26.57 8.36
C ILE A 214 18.06 26.64 6.85
N ALA A 215 17.45 25.70 6.11
CA ALA A 215 17.41 25.75 4.65
C ALA A 215 16.89 27.11 4.15
N GLY A 216 17.57 27.69 3.15
CA GLY A 216 17.26 29.02 2.61
C GLY A 216 15.83 29.13 2.07
N LEU A 217 15.29 30.34 2.01
CA LEU A 217 13.88 30.57 1.64
C LEU A 217 13.52 30.03 0.23
N THR A 218 14.36 30.31 -0.77
CA THR A 218 14.23 29.76 -2.13
C THR A 218 14.30 28.23 -2.15
N ASP A 219 15.26 27.64 -1.43
CA ASP A 219 15.42 26.19 -1.32
C ASP A 219 14.21 25.54 -0.64
N HIS A 220 13.65 26.17 0.39
CA HIS A 220 12.44 25.72 1.07
C HIS A 220 11.25 25.67 0.10
N LEU A 221 10.97 26.75 -0.65
CA LEU A 221 9.89 26.74 -1.64
C LEU A 221 10.12 25.68 -2.73
N PHE A 222 11.35 25.56 -3.24
CA PHE A 222 11.69 24.56 -4.25
C PHE A 222 11.46 23.13 -3.75
N VAL A 223 11.96 22.80 -2.55
CA VAL A 223 11.78 21.48 -1.93
C VAL A 223 10.32 21.19 -1.62
N LEU A 224 9.57 22.17 -1.11
CA LEU A 224 8.14 22.03 -0.84
C LEU A 224 7.36 21.74 -2.14
N LEU A 225 7.67 22.43 -3.24
CA LEU A 225 7.06 22.14 -4.54
C LEU A 225 7.53 20.82 -5.15
N ALA A 226 8.78 20.39 -4.94
CA ALA A 226 9.29 19.09 -5.38
C ALA A 226 8.66 17.93 -4.60
N HIS A 227 8.36 18.11 -3.31
CA HIS A 227 7.58 17.18 -2.50
C HIS A 227 6.10 17.21 -2.95
N ALA A 228 5.52 18.39 -3.14
CA ALA A 228 4.15 18.58 -3.64
C ALA A 228 3.91 17.91 -5.02
N PHE A 229 4.93 17.82 -5.88
CA PHE A 229 4.86 17.09 -7.14
C PHE A 229 4.58 15.59 -6.91
N HIS A 230 5.26 14.99 -5.94
CA HIS A 230 5.03 13.59 -5.54
C HIS A 230 3.69 13.43 -4.82
N ASP A 231 3.38 14.36 -3.90
CA ASP A 231 2.14 14.39 -3.13
C ASP A 231 0.87 14.62 -3.97
N SER A 232 0.98 15.28 -5.14
CA SER A 232 -0.13 15.47 -6.08
C SER A 232 -0.64 14.16 -6.69
N VAL A 233 0.16 13.09 -6.58
CA VAL A 233 -0.21 11.72 -6.97
C VAL A 233 -1.07 11.04 -5.89
N ILE A 234 -1.05 11.55 -4.64
CA ILE A 234 -1.81 11.04 -3.48
C ILE A 234 -2.81 12.08 -2.93
N ALA A 235 -3.24 13.04 -3.75
CA ALA A 235 -4.29 14.03 -3.45
C ALA A 235 -4.10 14.80 -2.12
N ARG A 236 -2.86 15.18 -1.78
CA ARG A 236 -2.61 16.10 -0.66
C ARG A 236 -2.66 17.55 -1.13
N HIS A 237 -3.31 18.40 -0.33
CA HIS A 237 -3.49 19.82 -0.63
C HIS A 237 -3.09 20.76 0.53
N ASP A 238 -2.57 20.21 1.64
CA ASP A 238 -2.03 20.95 2.79
C ASP A 238 -0.83 21.85 2.41
N TRP A 239 -0.04 21.44 1.42
CA TRP A 239 1.07 22.23 0.86
C TRP A 239 0.62 23.58 0.29
N VAL A 240 -0.63 23.74 -0.17
CA VAL A 240 -1.14 25.01 -0.71
C VAL A 240 -1.12 26.09 0.37
N ALA A 241 -1.50 25.74 1.60
CA ALA A 241 -1.45 26.64 2.74
C ALA A 241 -0.01 26.97 3.15
N GLU A 242 0.91 26.01 3.10
CA GLU A 242 2.33 26.26 3.43
C GLU A 242 3.00 27.20 2.41
N VAL A 243 2.78 27.00 1.11
CA VAL A 243 3.28 27.93 0.07
C VAL A 243 2.65 29.31 0.23
N ALA A 244 1.35 29.40 0.54
CA ALA A 244 0.69 30.67 0.80
C ALA A 244 1.28 31.41 2.02
N LEU A 245 1.59 30.70 3.11
CA LEU A 245 2.25 31.27 4.29
C LEU A 245 3.67 31.75 3.96
N LEU A 246 4.46 30.97 3.21
CA LEU A 246 5.79 31.39 2.75
C LEU A 246 5.73 32.68 1.94
N LEU A 247 4.83 32.76 0.96
CA LEU A 247 4.67 33.92 0.09
C LEU A 247 4.10 35.16 0.80
N ARG A 248 3.28 34.96 1.85
CA ARG A 248 2.65 36.06 2.62
C ARG A 248 3.57 36.67 3.68
N HIS A 249 4.44 35.87 4.31
CA HIS A 249 5.30 36.32 5.41
C HIS A 249 6.75 36.63 5.02
N ALA A 250 7.19 36.22 3.84
CA ALA A 250 8.52 36.56 3.34
C ALA A 250 8.54 37.94 2.67
N GLU A 251 9.47 38.79 3.12
CA GLU A 251 9.80 40.04 2.44
C GLU A 251 10.17 39.80 0.96
N PRO A 252 9.68 40.62 0.01
CA PRO A 252 9.96 40.43 -1.42
C PRO A 252 11.46 40.35 -1.76
N ALA A 253 12.30 41.08 -1.03
CA ALA A 253 13.75 41.10 -1.21
C ALA A 253 14.48 39.86 -0.65
N ALA A 254 13.82 39.00 0.14
CA ALA A 254 14.42 37.78 0.69
C ALA A 254 14.42 36.61 -0.32
N TRP A 255 13.77 36.77 -1.48
CA TRP A 255 13.63 35.74 -2.51
C TRP A 255 14.72 35.81 -3.57
N ASP A 256 15.50 34.74 -3.72
CA ASP A 256 16.34 34.52 -4.90
C ASP A 256 15.52 33.79 -5.98
N TRP A 257 14.78 34.57 -6.78
CA TRP A 257 14.00 34.05 -7.91
C TRP A 257 14.86 33.50 -9.05
N PRO A 258 16.02 34.08 -9.42
CA PRO A 258 16.95 33.46 -10.37
C PRO A 258 17.36 32.04 -9.96
N LEU A 259 17.73 31.82 -8.70
CA LEU A 259 18.01 30.48 -8.17
C LEU A 259 16.79 29.57 -8.22
N PHE A 260 15.60 30.06 -7.85
CA PHE A 260 14.37 29.28 -7.92
C PHE A 260 14.09 28.78 -9.35
N GLN A 261 14.23 29.67 -10.34
CA GLN A 261 14.08 29.33 -11.75
C GLN A 261 15.17 28.34 -12.20
N ALA A 262 16.42 28.53 -11.78
CA ALA A 262 17.53 27.62 -12.10
C ALA A 262 17.33 26.22 -11.51
N LEU A 263 16.87 26.09 -10.27
CA LEU A 263 16.52 24.81 -9.63
C LEU A 263 15.35 24.14 -10.36
N CYS A 264 14.27 24.88 -10.61
CA CYS A 264 13.15 24.41 -11.43
C CYS A 264 13.61 23.97 -12.83
N GLN A 265 14.60 24.64 -13.42
CA GLN A 265 15.14 24.31 -14.73
C GLN A 265 16.00 23.05 -14.71
N GLY A 266 16.97 22.97 -13.80
CA GLY A 266 17.88 21.83 -13.67
C GLY A 266 17.14 20.51 -13.41
N TYR A 267 16.13 20.55 -12.54
CA TYR A 267 15.32 19.37 -12.18
C TYR A 267 14.04 19.20 -13.01
N ARG A 268 13.84 20.02 -14.05
CA ARG A 268 12.69 19.97 -14.99
C ARG A 268 11.31 20.01 -14.31
N LEU A 269 11.16 20.90 -13.33
CA LEU A 269 9.93 21.15 -12.56
C LEU A 269 9.23 22.47 -12.93
N GLN A 270 9.70 23.21 -13.94
CA GLN A 270 9.22 24.54 -14.32
C GLN A 270 7.70 24.58 -14.55
N ALA A 271 7.18 23.67 -15.38
CA ALA A 271 5.76 23.60 -15.71
C ALA A 271 4.88 23.18 -14.51
N TRP A 272 5.44 22.38 -13.59
CA TRP A 272 4.76 22.04 -12.34
C TRP A 272 4.73 23.24 -11.39
N ALA A 273 5.90 23.85 -11.12
CA ALA A 273 6.04 24.98 -10.21
C ALA A 273 5.18 26.18 -10.64
N ALA A 274 5.16 26.53 -11.93
CA ALA A 274 4.30 27.58 -12.46
C ALA A 274 2.81 27.31 -12.20
N ALA A 275 2.38 26.05 -12.38
CA ALA A 275 0.98 25.67 -12.24
C ALA A 275 0.56 25.56 -10.76
N ALA A 276 1.44 25.03 -9.89
CA ALA A 276 1.25 24.98 -8.45
C ALA A 276 1.21 26.38 -7.81
N LEU A 277 2.13 27.28 -8.18
CA LEU A 277 2.11 28.68 -7.74
C LEU A 277 0.86 29.42 -8.26
N GLY A 278 0.40 29.12 -9.48
CA GLY A 278 -0.86 29.63 -10.01
C GLY A 278 -2.08 29.23 -9.14
N LEU A 279 -2.17 27.95 -8.75
CA LEU A 279 -3.22 27.48 -7.84
C LEU A 279 -3.15 28.17 -6.46
N VAL A 280 -1.94 28.31 -5.89
CA VAL A 280 -1.76 28.99 -4.60
C VAL A 280 -2.22 30.45 -4.68
N ALA A 281 -1.85 31.16 -5.75
CA ALA A 281 -2.26 32.53 -6.00
C ALA A 281 -3.80 32.67 -6.13
N GLU A 282 -4.46 31.74 -6.82
CA GLU A 282 -5.92 31.70 -6.99
C GLU A 282 -6.66 31.42 -5.67
N VAL A 283 -6.24 30.40 -4.93
CA VAL A 283 -6.88 29.98 -3.67
C VAL A 283 -6.67 31.05 -2.59
N ALA A 284 -5.43 31.46 -2.35
CA ALA A 284 -5.07 32.40 -1.29
C ALA A 284 -5.16 33.89 -1.68
N ARG A 285 -5.58 34.19 -2.92
CA ARG A 285 -5.64 35.54 -3.51
C ARG A 285 -4.34 36.33 -3.36
N LEU A 286 -3.21 35.71 -3.72
CA LEU A 286 -1.89 36.32 -3.65
C LEU A 286 -1.42 36.81 -5.01
N THR A 287 -0.91 38.04 -5.07
CA THR A 287 -0.13 38.52 -6.23
C THR A 287 1.25 37.89 -6.18
N LEU A 288 1.60 37.06 -7.16
CA LEU A 288 2.93 36.47 -7.25
C LEU A 288 4.00 37.53 -7.60
N PRO A 289 5.14 37.59 -6.89
CA PRO A 289 6.22 38.51 -7.21
C PRO A 289 6.79 38.31 -8.63
N ALA A 290 7.35 39.38 -9.20
CA ALA A 290 8.07 39.31 -10.46
C ALA A 290 9.22 38.29 -10.37
N GLY A 291 9.27 37.34 -11.32
CA GLY A 291 10.25 36.25 -11.32
C GLY A 291 9.81 34.97 -10.60
N ALA A 292 8.69 34.95 -9.86
CA ALA A 292 8.19 33.74 -9.21
C ALA A 292 7.71 32.66 -10.21
N LEU A 293 7.20 33.07 -11.37
CA LEU A 293 6.81 32.16 -12.44
C LEU A 293 7.96 31.93 -13.43
N PRO A 294 8.39 30.67 -13.70
CA PRO A 294 9.39 30.39 -14.72
C PRO A 294 8.87 30.69 -16.14
N PRO A 295 9.75 31.11 -17.08
CA PRO A 295 9.35 31.75 -18.35
C PRO A 295 8.56 30.82 -19.28
N ARG A 296 7.41 31.27 -19.81
CA ARG A 296 6.32 30.48 -20.44
C ARG A 296 6.65 29.51 -21.62
N ARG A 297 7.88 29.35 -22.12
CA ARG A 297 8.20 28.51 -23.29
C ARG A 297 8.30 27.00 -22.96
N TRP A 298 7.20 26.33 -22.63
CA TRP A 298 7.20 24.89 -22.32
C TRP A 298 6.15 24.08 -23.11
N LYS A 299 6.53 22.88 -23.57
CA LYS A 299 5.58 21.86 -24.01
C LYS A 299 4.97 21.16 -22.79
N PRO A 300 3.72 20.68 -22.84
CA PRO A 300 3.14 19.90 -21.75
C PRO A 300 3.96 18.64 -21.47
N LEU A 301 4.38 18.45 -20.21
CA LEU A 301 5.09 17.25 -19.74
C LEU A 301 4.43 15.95 -20.24
N GLN A 302 5.18 15.14 -20.98
CA GLN A 302 4.80 13.78 -21.36
C GLN A 302 5.33 12.78 -20.32
N TRP A 303 4.51 11.80 -19.96
CA TRP A 303 4.73 10.86 -18.85
C TRP A 303 6.07 10.08 -18.91
N ARG A 304 6.65 9.88 -20.10
CA ARG A 304 7.93 9.19 -20.31
C ARG A 304 9.11 9.86 -19.60
N GLU A 305 9.04 11.17 -19.31
CA GLU A 305 10.11 11.87 -18.58
C GLU A 305 10.09 11.66 -17.06
N VAL A 306 9.02 11.08 -16.50
CA VAL A 306 8.98 10.72 -15.07
C VAL A 306 9.79 9.45 -14.81
N ALA A 307 9.73 8.47 -15.73
CA ALA A 307 10.46 7.21 -15.62
C ALA A 307 11.99 7.36 -15.70
N THR A 308 12.50 8.38 -16.42
CA THR A 308 13.94 8.67 -16.51
C THR A 308 14.52 9.40 -15.30
N ARG A 309 13.69 9.94 -14.41
CA ARG A 309 14.16 10.64 -13.18
C ARG A 309 14.62 9.68 -12.08
N GLN A 310 14.30 8.39 -12.21
CA GLN A 310 14.81 7.32 -11.36
C GLN A 310 16.07 6.64 -11.96
N SER A 311 16.66 7.22 -13.02
CA SER A 311 17.87 6.72 -13.66
C SER A 311 18.93 7.81 -13.85
N ILE A 312 19.92 7.81 -12.95
CA ILE A 312 21.36 8.08 -13.18
C ILE A 312 21.70 9.17 -14.22
N ALA A 313 22.25 10.29 -13.74
CA ALA A 313 23.13 11.11 -14.57
C ALA A 313 24.41 10.30 -14.91
N PRO A 314 24.75 10.07 -16.19
CA PRO A 314 25.86 9.19 -16.55
C PRO A 314 27.21 9.85 -16.28
N GLY A 315 27.89 9.39 -15.22
CA GLY A 315 29.28 9.79 -14.93
C GLY A 315 30.26 9.39 -16.04
N PRO A 316 31.46 10.01 -16.12
CA PRO A 316 32.41 9.82 -17.23
C PRO A 316 32.76 8.36 -17.54
N LEU A 317 32.89 7.53 -16.50
CA LEU A 317 33.22 6.09 -16.61
C LEU A 317 32.18 5.28 -17.40
N ALA A 318 30.90 5.71 -17.42
CA ALA A 318 29.83 5.03 -18.16
C ALA A 318 29.87 5.25 -19.69
N ARG A 319 30.81 6.06 -20.19
CA ARG A 319 31.15 6.14 -21.63
C ARG A 319 32.23 5.13 -22.03
N TRP A 320 33.09 4.72 -21.10
CA TRP A 320 34.14 3.71 -21.35
C TRP A 320 33.58 2.28 -21.33
N SER A 321 32.69 1.94 -20.40
CA SER A 321 32.12 0.58 -20.27
C SER A 321 31.23 0.14 -21.44
N ARG A 322 30.85 1.03 -22.35
CA ARG A 322 30.00 0.71 -23.52
C ARG A 322 30.76 0.21 -24.76
N ARG A 323 32.10 0.08 -24.72
CA ARG A 323 32.90 -0.40 -25.88
C ARG A 323 33.63 -1.73 -25.70
N ARG A 324 33.73 -2.30 -24.49
CA ARG A 324 34.21 -3.69 -24.27
C ARG A 324 33.42 -4.32 -23.12
N GLY A 325 32.77 -5.45 -23.42
CA GLY A 325 31.87 -6.13 -22.46
C GLY A 325 31.11 -7.34 -23.01
N GLN A 326 31.54 -7.93 -24.13
CA GLN A 326 31.29 -9.36 -24.36
C GLN A 326 32.41 -10.15 -23.64
N ALA A 327 32.09 -11.37 -23.21
CA ALA A 327 32.94 -12.33 -22.50
C ALA A 327 33.22 -12.04 -21.00
N ALA A 328 32.31 -12.51 -20.14
CA ALA A 328 32.63 -13.35 -18.98
C ALA A 328 31.36 -14.15 -18.57
N ARG A 329 31.51 -15.42 -18.22
CA ARG A 329 30.41 -16.36 -17.91
C ARG A 329 30.29 -16.62 -16.41
N GLY A 330 29.09 -16.96 -15.91
CA GLY A 330 28.88 -17.34 -14.50
C GLY A 330 27.41 -17.44 -14.05
N THR A 331 26.67 -18.38 -14.63
CA THR A 331 25.49 -19.12 -14.09
C THR A 331 25.04 -18.83 -12.64
N ALA A 332 23.76 -18.81 -12.24
CA ALA A 332 22.42 -18.81 -12.85
C ALA A 332 21.42 -18.49 -11.67
N LEU A 333 20.08 -18.40 -11.76
CA LEU A 333 19.07 -18.55 -12.80
C LEU A 333 18.13 -17.33 -12.79
N VAL A 334 17.56 -16.96 -13.94
CA VAL A 334 16.22 -16.35 -14.05
C VAL A 334 15.58 -16.94 -15.32
N PRO A 335 14.51 -17.74 -15.23
CA PRO A 335 13.83 -18.26 -16.41
C PRO A 335 13.28 -17.11 -17.27
N PRO A 336 13.20 -17.25 -18.60
CA PRO A 336 12.44 -16.32 -19.41
C PRO A 336 10.96 -16.41 -19.00
N LEU A 337 10.45 -15.34 -18.37
CA LEU A 337 9.05 -15.26 -17.94
C LEU A 337 8.13 -15.45 -19.15
N SER A 338 7.25 -16.44 -19.08
CA SER A 338 6.17 -16.63 -20.04
C SER A 338 5.19 -15.44 -20.02
N ALA A 339 4.46 -15.27 -21.12
CA ALA A 339 3.79 -14.04 -21.54
C ALA A 339 3.13 -13.16 -20.43
N GLY A 340 3.53 -11.88 -20.39
CA GLY A 340 2.71 -10.79 -19.83
C GLY A 340 3.41 -9.81 -18.89
N VAL A 341 4.53 -10.17 -18.26
CA VAL A 341 5.19 -9.28 -17.26
C VAL A 341 6.19 -8.34 -17.94
N PRO A 342 6.13 -7.00 -17.71
CA PRO A 342 7.21 -6.09 -18.07
C PRO A 342 8.46 -6.44 -17.27
N SER A 343 9.40 -7.14 -17.91
CA SER A 343 10.67 -7.60 -17.31
C SER A 343 11.51 -6.49 -16.67
N ALA A 344 11.20 -5.20 -16.93
CA ALA A 344 11.81 -4.06 -16.26
C ALA A 344 11.36 -3.89 -14.79
N VAL A 345 10.10 -4.18 -14.45
CA VAL A 345 9.55 -4.02 -13.09
C VAL A 345 10.15 -5.06 -12.15
N LEU A 346 10.11 -6.34 -12.51
CA LEU A 346 10.74 -7.39 -11.71
C LEU A 346 12.27 -7.19 -11.60
N ARG A 347 12.96 -6.88 -12.71
CA ARG A 347 14.39 -6.57 -12.66
C ARG A 347 14.71 -5.32 -11.83
N ARG A 348 13.77 -4.38 -11.70
CA ARG A 348 13.90 -3.23 -10.79
C ARG A 348 13.74 -3.67 -9.35
N ALA A 349 12.63 -4.32 -8.99
CA ALA A 349 12.38 -4.76 -7.63
C ALA A 349 13.50 -5.67 -7.10
N LEU A 350 13.99 -6.62 -7.91
CA LEU A 350 15.14 -7.49 -7.57
C LEU A 350 16.49 -6.75 -7.43
N ARG A 351 16.63 -5.50 -7.91
CA ARG A 351 17.80 -4.64 -7.64
C ARG A 351 17.69 -3.87 -6.32
N GLN A 352 16.48 -3.71 -5.78
CA GLN A 352 16.22 -3.03 -4.50
C GLN A 352 16.05 -4.05 -3.36
N ALA A 353 15.74 -5.31 -3.70
CA ALA A 353 15.68 -6.40 -2.75
C ALA A 353 17.04 -6.60 -2.05
N PRO A 354 17.05 -6.79 -0.72
CA PRO A 354 18.27 -7.13 0.01
C PRO A 354 18.81 -8.49 -0.46
N PRO A 355 20.09 -8.80 -0.19
CA PRO A 355 20.61 -10.16 -0.37
C PRO A 355 19.70 -11.16 0.39
N PRO A 356 19.35 -12.31 -0.19
CA PRO A 356 18.36 -13.22 0.40
C PRO A 356 18.78 -13.77 1.77
N GLU A 357 20.08 -13.77 2.08
CA GLU A 357 20.65 -14.13 3.37
C GLU A 357 20.22 -13.17 4.50
N ALA A 358 19.90 -11.91 4.17
CA ALA A 358 19.43 -10.89 5.11
C ALA A 358 17.92 -10.97 5.40
N LEU A 359 17.16 -11.76 4.63
CA LEU A 359 15.81 -12.15 5.01
C LEU A 359 15.88 -13.24 6.09
N ALA A 360 15.01 -13.15 7.09
CA ALA A 360 14.85 -14.19 8.09
C ALA A 360 14.36 -15.49 7.43
N LEU A 361 14.94 -16.62 7.83
CA LEU A 361 14.49 -17.94 7.34
C LEU A 361 13.15 -18.27 7.98
N LEU A 362 12.08 -18.28 7.20
CA LEU A 362 10.76 -18.65 7.68
C LEU A 362 10.57 -20.18 7.63
N PRO A 363 10.16 -20.84 8.73
CA PRO A 363 9.82 -22.26 8.74
C PRO A 363 8.54 -22.51 7.90
N PRO A 364 8.22 -23.77 7.54
CA PRO A 364 6.92 -24.11 6.99
C PRO A 364 5.79 -23.65 7.92
N GLY A 365 4.72 -23.08 7.37
CA GLY A 365 3.68 -22.43 8.18
C GLY A 365 3.03 -21.26 7.46
N GLY A 366 2.64 -20.24 8.22
CA GLY A 366 1.95 -19.07 7.69
C GLY A 366 2.58 -17.73 8.09
N PHE A 367 2.66 -16.84 7.10
CA PHE A 367 3.08 -15.45 7.22
C PHE A 367 1.84 -14.55 7.28
N ASP A 368 1.67 -13.85 8.39
CA ASP A 368 0.60 -12.87 8.60
C ASP A 368 1.00 -11.52 7.97
N LEU A 369 0.18 -11.01 7.05
CA LEU A 369 0.42 -9.74 6.36
C LEU A 369 -0.18 -8.53 7.10
N SER A 370 -1.08 -8.76 8.06
CA SER A 370 -1.65 -7.71 8.94
C SER A 370 -0.63 -7.17 9.95
N GLN A 371 0.48 -7.87 10.14
CA GLN A 371 1.57 -7.48 11.05
C GLN A 371 2.80 -7.01 10.26
N ASP A 372 3.61 -6.13 10.84
CA ASP A 372 4.87 -5.70 10.21
C ASP A 372 6.05 -6.59 10.61
N ALA A 373 6.06 -7.80 10.08
CA ALA A 373 7.19 -8.73 10.19
C ALA A 373 8.35 -8.26 9.28
N GLY A 374 9.08 -7.22 9.72
CA GLY A 374 10.12 -6.49 8.98
C GLY A 374 11.07 -7.38 8.15
N ALA A 375 12.00 -8.07 8.81
CA ALA A 375 13.03 -8.88 8.14
C ALA A 375 12.53 -10.19 7.51
N ALA A 376 11.27 -10.58 7.70
CA ALA A 376 10.74 -11.85 7.21
C ALA A 376 10.51 -11.87 5.68
N SER A 377 10.25 -10.72 5.07
CA SER A 377 10.02 -10.64 3.63
C SER A 377 10.32 -9.26 3.05
N PHE A 378 10.86 -9.23 1.83
CA PHE A 378 10.97 -7.99 1.06
C PHE A 378 9.67 -7.74 0.29
N ARG A 379 9.20 -6.49 0.34
CA ARG A 379 7.87 -6.07 -0.12
C ARG A 379 8.00 -4.85 -1.03
N HIS A 380 7.54 -4.95 -2.27
CA HIS A 380 7.48 -3.83 -3.24
C HIS A 380 6.06 -3.75 -3.84
N GLY A 381 5.47 -2.55 -3.95
CA GLY A 381 4.08 -2.42 -4.41
C GLY A 381 3.04 -2.93 -3.39
N TRP A 382 3.32 -2.78 -2.10
CA TRP A 382 2.40 -3.12 -1.00
C TRP A 382 2.17 -1.89 -0.12
N SER A 383 0.96 -1.78 0.43
CA SER A 383 0.60 -0.75 1.41
C SER A 383 1.29 -0.97 2.76
N MET A 384 1.07 -0.03 3.68
CA MET A 384 1.25 -0.27 5.12
C MET A 384 0.32 -1.39 5.60
N PRO A 385 0.65 -2.11 6.68
CA PRO A 385 -0.24 -3.12 7.24
C PRO A 385 -1.47 -2.47 7.86
N GLU A 386 -2.61 -3.14 7.72
CA GLU A 386 -3.91 -2.79 8.28
C GLU A 386 -4.37 -3.99 9.16
N PRO A 387 -5.21 -3.82 10.20
CA PRO A 387 -5.56 -4.92 11.12
C PRO A 387 -6.19 -6.15 10.43
N GLN A 388 -6.76 -5.95 9.24
CA GLN A 388 -7.41 -6.96 8.42
C GLN A 388 -6.47 -7.60 7.36
N GLY A 389 -5.24 -7.09 7.19
CA GLY A 389 -4.30 -7.57 6.18
C GLY A 389 -3.41 -6.49 5.59
N ARG A 390 -3.02 -6.64 4.33
CA ARG A 390 -2.24 -5.65 3.58
C ARG A 390 -2.65 -5.63 2.12
N TRP A 391 -2.73 -4.44 1.55
CA TRP A 391 -3.09 -4.26 0.15
C TRP A 391 -1.88 -4.36 -0.77
N THR A 392 -2.08 -4.98 -1.93
CA THR A 392 -1.24 -4.69 -3.10
C THR A 392 -1.61 -3.31 -3.64
N ASP A 393 -0.63 -2.43 -3.86
CA ASP A 393 -0.82 -1.06 -4.33
C ASP A 393 0.05 -0.78 -5.57
N GLY A 394 -0.60 -0.52 -6.71
CA GLY A 394 0.06 -0.23 -7.98
C GLY A 394 -0.33 -1.19 -9.11
N GLU A 395 0.44 -1.18 -10.20
CA GLU A 395 0.24 -2.11 -11.34
C GLU A 395 0.75 -3.53 -11.04
N ALA A 396 1.67 -3.65 -10.08
CA ALA A 396 2.29 -4.90 -9.69
C ALA A 396 2.81 -4.83 -8.25
N ALA A 397 2.77 -5.96 -7.54
CA ALA A 397 3.30 -6.12 -6.20
C ALA A 397 4.22 -7.34 -6.14
N LEU A 398 5.38 -7.24 -5.51
CA LEU A 398 6.32 -8.33 -5.30
C LEU A 398 6.49 -8.58 -3.81
N LEU A 399 6.34 -9.84 -3.40
CA LEU A 399 6.71 -10.36 -2.09
C LEU A 399 7.83 -11.38 -2.30
N LEU A 400 8.99 -11.19 -1.65
CA LEU A 400 10.09 -12.15 -1.62
C LEU A 400 10.27 -12.64 -0.20
N MET A 401 10.24 -13.95 0.01
CA MET A 401 10.44 -14.58 1.31
C MET A 401 11.59 -15.57 1.24
N ARG A 402 12.41 -15.65 2.29
CA ARG A 402 13.34 -16.77 2.46
C ARG A 402 12.63 -17.84 3.27
N ILE A 403 12.49 -19.04 2.72
CA ILE A 403 11.71 -20.12 3.34
C ILE A 403 12.54 -21.39 3.47
N ALA A 404 12.24 -22.18 4.51
CA ALA A 404 12.83 -23.50 4.72
C ALA A 404 12.13 -24.56 3.83
N ALA A 405 12.32 -24.46 2.51
CA ALA A 405 11.81 -25.41 1.52
C ALA A 405 12.86 -25.69 0.43
N PRO A 406 12.89 -26.88 -0.19
CA PRO A 406 13.85 -27.20 -1.25
C PRO A 406 13.63 -26.33 -2.50
N PRO A 407 14.69 -25.72 -3.07
CA PRO A 407 14.57 -24.98 -4.32
C PRO A 407 14.27 -25.92 -5.51
N GLY A 408 13.45 -25.46 -6.44
CA GLY A 408 13.05 -26.19 -7.65
C GLY A 408 11.91 -27.19 -7.47
N GLN A 409 11.49 -27.48 -6.23
CA GLN A 409 10.36 -28.38 -5.96
C GLN A 409 9.04 -27.59 -5.86
N PRO A 410 7.92 -28.06 -6.44
CA PRO A 410 6.61 -27.47 -6.22
C PRO A 410 6.24 -27.47 -4.73
N LEU A 411 5.73 -26.34 -4.28
CA LEU A 411 5.37 -26.06 -2.90
C LEU A 411 3.93 -25.54 -2.88
N PRO A 412 2.99 -26.22 -2.21
CA PRO A 412 1.62 -25.73 -2.08
C PRO A 412 1.57 -24.43 -1.27
N LEU A 413 0.82 -23.44 -1.77
CA LEU A 413 0.59 -22.12 -1.16
C LEU A 413 -0.91 -21.88 -0.96
N ARG A 414 -1.28 -21.16 0.11
CA ARG A 414 -2.61 -20.59 0.33
C ARG A 414 -2.50 -19.10 0.63
N LEU A 415 -3.16 -18.27 -0.16
CA LEU A 415 -3.35 -16.85 0.08
C LEU A 415 -4.74 -16.67 0.70
N ARG A 416 -4.79 -16.09 1.90
CA ARG A 416 -6.06 -15.67 2.52
C ARG A 416 -6.31 -14.22 2.17
N LEU A 417 -7.44 -13.95 1.56
CA LEU A 417 -7.89 -12.62 1.16
C LEU A 417 -8.93 -12.10 2.15
N PHE A 418 -9.08 -10.79 2.25
CA PHE A 418 -10.18 -10.23 3.02
C PHE A 418 -11.47 -10.15 2.16
N PRO A 419 -12.63 -10.62 2.63
CA PRO A 419 -13.80 -10.85 1.76
C PRO A 419 -14.44 -9.57 1.16
N ASP A 420 -14.50 -8.49 1.95
CA ASP A 420 -15.51 -7.44 1.75
C ASP A 420 -15.16 -6.32 0.74
N HIS A 421 -13.99 -6.34 0.10
CA HIS A 421 -13.42 -5.08 -0.44
C HIS A 421 -13.56 -4.81 -1.95
N LEU A 422 -14.23 -5.65 -2.74
CA LEU A 422 -14.50 -5.40 -4.18
C LEU A 422 -15.95 -5.02 -4.61
N PRO A 423 -16.85 -4.43 -3.77
CA PRO A 423 -18.16 -3.99 -4.25
C PRO A 423 -18.11 -2.91 -5.36
N GLU A 424 -17.13 -2.01 -5.32
CA GLU A 424 -17.16 -0.75 -6.10
C GLU A 424 -16.02 -0.63 -7.13
N THR A 425 -14.97 -1.44 -7.01
CA THR A 425 -13.86 -1.44 -7.98
C THR A 425 -14.32 -2.11 -9.28
N PRO A 426 -14.13 -1.48 -10.46
CA PRO A 426 -14.36 -2.12 -11.75
C PRO A 426 -13.60 -3.44 -11.87
N GLY A 427 -14.19 -4.41 -12.55
CA GLY A 427 -13.60 -5.74 -12.66
C GLY A 427 -12.21 -5.71 -13.28
N PHE A 428 -11.27 -6.46 -12.69
CA PHE A 428 -9.86 -6.49 -13.07
C PHE A 428 -9.33 -7.93 -13.12
N THR A 429 -8.21 -8.13 -13.80
CA THR A 429 -7.52 -9.42 -13.84
C THR A 429 -6.26 -9.36 -12.98
N ALA A 430 -6.15 -10.27 -12.02
CA ALA A 430 -4.95 -10.49 -11.22
C ALA A 430 -4.14 -11.65 -11.81
N HIS A 431 -2.89 -11.41 -12.16
CA HIS A 431 -1.92 -12.45 -12.51
C HIS A 431 -0.96 -12.61 -11.35
N LEU A 432 -0.82 -13.82 -10.83
CA LEU A 432 0.22 -14.15 -9.85
C LEU A 432 1.22 -15.12 -10.46
N TRP A 433 2.49 -14.76 -10.40
CA TRP A 433 3.60 -15.66 -10.67
C TRP A 433 4.28 -16.05 -9.36
N ALA A 434 4.41 -17.37 -9.11
CA ALA A 434 4.97 -17.92 -7.89
C ALA A 434 6.23 -18.77 -8.19
N GLY A 435 7.28 -18.15 -8.72
CA GLY A 435 8.58 -18.81 -8.95
C GLY A 435 8.67 -19.76 -10.15
N GLY A 436 7.56 -20.12 -10.79
CA GLY A 436 7.57 -20.93 -12.01
C GLY A 436 6.19 -21.10 -12.64
N THR A 437 5.18 -21.25 -11.78
CA THR A 437 3.76 -21.24 -12.10
C THR A 437 3.24 -19.82 -12.29
N THR A 438 2.25 -19.66 -13.17
CA THR A 438 1.47 -18.42 -13.32
C THR A 438 -0.01 -18.76 -13.20
N THR A 439 -0.71 -18.14 -12.26
CA THR A 439 -2.17 -18.24 -12.10
C THR A 439 -2.82 -16.91 -12.49
N LEU A 440 -4.01 -16.98 -13.08
CA LEU A 440 -4.78 -15.83 -13.56
C LEU A 440 -6.18 -15.89 -12.95
N TRP A 441 -6.60 -14.81 -12.30
CA TRP A 441 -7.93 -14.66 -11.73
C TRP A 441 -8.61 -13.43 -12.28
N ARG A 442 -9.86 -13.58 -12.74
CA ARG A 442 -10.73 -12.45 -13.11
C ARG A 442 -11.58 -12.12 -11.89
N CYS A 443 -11.43 -10.89 -11.40
CA CYS A 443 -12.20 -10.34 -10.30
C CYS A 443 -13.32 -9.50 -10.94
N GLU A 444 -14.58 -9.92 -10.83
CA GLU A 444 -15.71 -9.19 -11.41
C GLU A 444 -16.31 -8.21 -10.38
N ALA A 445 -16.72 -7.02 -10.84
CA ALA A 445 -17.24 -5.98 -9.96
C ALA A 445 -18.49 -6.48 -9.21
N GLY A 446 -18.51 -6.33 -7.88
CA GLY A 446 -19.65 -6.74 -7.04
C GLY A 446 -19.75 -8.25 -6.76
N GLN A 447 -18.85 -9.08 -7.30
CA GLN A 447 -18.66 -10.46 -6.85
C GLN A 447 -17.58 -10.50 -5.75
N PRO A 448 -17.80 -11.25 -4.65
CA PRO A 448 -16.80 -11.43 -3.62
C PRO A 448 -15.73 -12.41 -4.14
N LEU A 449 -14.51 -12.21 -3.70
CA LEU A 449 -13.45 -13.17 -3.96
C LEU A 449 -13.59 -14.35 -3.00
N PRO A 450 -13.11 -15.56 -3.38
CA PRO A 450 -12.92 -16.63 -2.41
C PRO A 450 -11.95 -16.17 -1.31
N ASP A 451 -12.30 -16.44 -0.06
CA ASP A 451 -11.51 -16.08 1.12
C ASP A 451 -10.12 -16.74 1.12
N VAL A 452 -9.98 -17.88 0.41
CA VAL A 452 -8.72 -18.59 0.24
C VAL A 452 -8.48 -18.97 -1.22
N TRP A 453 -7.37 -18.49 -1.77
CA TRP A 453 -6.82 -18.94 -3.05
C TRP A 453 -5.65 -19.88 -2.81
N ALA A 454 -5.69 -21.08 -3.39
CA ALA A 454 -4.52 -21.94 -3.41
C ALA A 454 -3.88 -21.96 -4.80
N LEU A 455 -2.57 -22.14 -4.79
CA LEU A 455 -1.75 -22.32 -5.97
C LEU A 455 -0.52 -23.15 -5.58
N GLU A 456 0.20 -23.63 -6.58
CA GLU A 456 1.56 -24.13 -6.38
C GLU A 456 2.54 -23.00 -6.65
N GLY A 457 3.56 -22.86 -5.82
CA GLY A 457 4.73 -22.03 -6.08
C GLY A 457 5.99 -22.90 -6.19
N VAL A 458 7.06 -22.35 -6.74
CA VAL A 458 8.36 -23.03 -6.83
C VAL A 458 9.40 -22.15 -6.13
N PRO A 459 10.01 -22.59 -5.01
CA PRO A 459 11.10 -21.85 -4.39
C PRO A 459 12.28 -21.81 -5.36
N LEU A 460 12.87 -20.64 -5.57
CA LEU A 460 14.01 -20.43 -6.47
C LEU A 460 15.31 -20.29 -5.68
N LEU A 461 16.40 -20.76 -6.28
CA LEU A 461 17.74 -20.50 -5.78
C LEU A 461 18.20 -19.10 -6.24
N TRP A 462 18.41 -18.19 -5.30
CA TRP A 462 18.97 -16.87 -5.56
C TRP A 462 20.23 -16.69 -4.71
N ARG A 463 21.38 -16.46 -5.35
CA ARG A 463 22.71 -16.35 -4.71
C ARG A 463 23.12 -17.53 -3.80
N GLY A 464 22.50 -18.70 -3.97
CA GLY A 464 22.73 -19.89 -3.13
C GLY A 464 21.70 -20.05 -2.00
N THR A 465 20.82 -19.08 -1.79
CA THR A 465 19.74 -19.14 -0.80
C THR A 465 18.38 -19.43 -1.47
N ALA A 466 17.57 -20.30 -0.86
CA ALA A 466 16.22 -20.58 -1.32
C ALA A 466 15.26 -19.44 -0.96
N ILE A 467 14.54 -18.93 -1.97
CA ILE A 467 13.52 -17.90 -1.82
C ILE A 467 12.21 -18.29 -2.50
N LEU A 468 11.08 -17.84 -1.97
CA LEU A 468 9.79 -17.91 -2.63
C LEU A 468 9.39 -16.50 -3.11
N PRO A 469 9.40 -16.24 -4.42
CA PRO A 469 8.88 -15.01 -4.99
C PRO A 469 7.39 -15.14 -5.33
N LEU A 470 6.59 -14.16 -4.92
CA LEU A 470 5.20 -13.99 -5.34
C LEU A 470 5.06 -12.62 -6.02
N LEU A 471 4.84 -12.61 -7.34
CA LEU A 471 4.66 -11.41 -8.15
C LEU A 471 3.21 -11.31 -8.64
N PHE A 472 2.48 -10.36 -8.08
CA PHE A 472 1.15 -9.95 -8.52
C PHE A 472 1.28 -8.89 -9.62
N ARG A 473 0.47 -8.98 -10.69
CA ARG A 473 0.24 -7.95 -11.72
C ARG A 473 -1.25 -7.75 -11.90
N PHE A 474 -1.69 -6.51 -12.09
CA PHE A 474 -3.10 -6.19 -12.27
C PHE A 474 -3.38 -5.53 -13.62
N GLU A 475 -4.35 -6.07 -14.35
CA GLU A 475 -4.85 -5.55 -15.61
C GLU A 475 -6.30 -5.08 -15.42
N GLY A 476 -6.66 -3.92 -15.98
CA GLY A 476 -8.01 -3.37 -15.84
C GLY A 476 -8.31 -2.64 -14.52
N LEU A 477 -7.40 -2.62 -13.53
CA LEU A 477 -7.56 -1.75 -12.35
C LEU A 477 -7.73 -0.28 -12.80
N PRO A 478 -8.77 0.43 -12.31
CA PRO A 478 -9.08 1.79 -12.75
C PRO A 478 -7.88 2.71 -12.54
N GLY A 479 -7.60 3.57 -13.53
CA GLY A 479 -6.60 4.62 -13.40
C GLY A 479 -7.09 5.74 -12.48
N LEU A 480 -6.18 6.56 -11.94
CA LEU A 480 -6.48 7.65 -10.99
C LEU A 480 -7.70 8.52 -11.40
N ARG A 481 -7.80 8.89 -12.68
CA ARG A 481 -8.94 9.66 -13.23
C ARG A 481 -10.30 8.96 -13.11
N GLU A 482 -10.32 7.64 -13.26
CA GLU A 482 -11.54 6.84 -13.13
C GLU A 482 -11.88 6.59 -11.66
N ARG A 483 -10.86 6.37 -10.81
CA ARG A 483 -11.03 6.24 -9.36
C ARG A 483 -11.66 7.49 -8.75
N ALA A 484 -11.10 8.66 -9.07
CA ALA A 484 -11.66 9.96 -8.66
C ALA A 484 -13.11 10.19 -9.16
N ARG A 485 -13.43 9.84 -10.41
CA ARG A 485 -14.79 9.95 -10.96
C ARG A 485 -15.82 9.05 -10.28
N ARG A 486 -15.38 7.92 -9.70
CA ARG A 486 -16.23 6.91 -9.06
C ARG A 486 -16.22 7.01 -7.52
N GLY A 487 -15.50 7.97 -6.93
CA GLY A 487 -15.39 8.11 -5.47
C GLY A 487 -14.52 7.04 -4.78
N LEU A 488 -13.70 6.28 -5.53
CA LEU A 488 -12.89 5.18 -5.00
C LEU A 488 -11.64 5.72 -4.26
N ASP A 489 -11.06 4.88 -3.38
CA ASP A 489 -9.74 5.10 -2.77
C ASP A 489 -8.71 5.50 -3.86
N GLN A 490 -7.87 6.50 -3.63
CA GLN A 490 -6.95 7.03 -4.64
C GLN A 490 -5.73 6.13 -4.89
N ARG A 491 -5.33 5.29 -3.92
CA ARG A 491 -4.31 4.24 -4.08
C ARG A 491 -4.75 3.27 -5.17
N ARG A 492 -3.83 2.66 -5.94
CA ARG A 492 -4.23 1.69 -6.98
C ARG A 492 -4.32 0.29 -6.38
N LEU A 493 -5.27 0.14 -5.46
CA LEU A 493 -5.51 -1.08 -4.71
C LEU A 493 -5.99 -2.20 -5.63
N GLY A 494 -5.34 -3.37 -5.50
CA GLY A 494 -5.68 -4.62 -6.17
C GLY A 494 -6.37 -5.59 -5.22
N LEU A 495 -5.59 -6.44 -4.55
CA LEU A 495 -6.05 -7.44 -3.61
C LEU A 495 -5.66 -7.07 -2.18
N HIS A 496 -6.53 -7.39 -1.23
CA HIS A 496 -6.23 -7.32 0.19
C HIS A 496 -5.92 -8.71 0.72
N LEU A 497 -4.68 -8.93 1.17
CA LEU A 497 -4.22 -10.23 1.66
C LEU A 497 -4.00 -10.18 3.17
N GLN A 498 -4.64 -11.10 3.88
CA GLN A 498 -4.48 -11.25 5.32
C GLN A 498 -3.28 -12.14 5.65
N ARG A 499 -3.11 -13.26 4.94
CA ARG A 499 -2.13 -14.31 5.31
C ARG A 499 -1.66 -15.11 4.10
N LEU A 500 -0.42 -15.58 4.12
CA LEU A 500 0.14 -16.53 3.16
C LEU A 500 0.64 -17.76 3.91
N ASP A 501 0.00 -18.91 3.74
CA ASP A 501 0.46 -20.21 4.23
C ASP A 501 1.23 -20.97 3.12
N TRP A 502 2.30 -21.71 3.46
CA TRP A 502 3.02 -22.59 2.53
C TRP A 502 3.50 -23.89 3.16
N GLY A 503 3.70 -24.89 2.29
CA GLY A 503 3.97 -26.27 2.68
C GLY A 503 2.69 -27.06 2.85
N GLU A 504 2.81 -28.36 3.09
CA GLU A 504 1.66 -29.14 3.50
C GLU A 504 1.13 -28.64 4.84
N PRO A 505 -0.19 -28.58 5.05
CA PRO A 505 -0.73 -28.39 6.39
C PRO A 505 -0.22 -29.50 7.29
N VAL A 506 0.48 -29.12 8.36
CA VAL A 506 1.09 -30.04 9.34
C VAL A 506 0.05 -30.99 9.97
N ALA A 507 -1.24 -30.65 9.87
CA ALA A 507 -2.39 -31.46 10.28
C ALA A 507 -3.47 -31.57 9.18
N LEU A 508 -3.14 -32.15 8.01
CA LEU A 508 -4.18 -32.68 7.13
C LEU A 508 -4.92 -33.84 7.83
N PRO A 509 -6.27 -33.89 7.79
CA PRO A 509 -7.00 -34.98 8.42
C PRO A 509 -6.80 -36.28 7.64
N TRP A 510 -6.70 -37.38 8.40
CA TRP A 510 -6.74 -38.73 7.88
C TRP A 510 -8.17 -39.08 7.45
N LEU A 511 -8.32 -39.79 6.34
CA LEU A 511 -9.59 -40.32 5.87
C LEU A 511 -9.83 -41.73 6.47
N ASP A 512 -9.68 -41.85 7.78
CA ASP A 512 -9.96 -43.06 8.56
C ASP A 512 -11.41 -43.10 9.10
N ARG A 513 -12.06 -41.94 9.15
CA ARG A 513 -13.42 -41.73 9.68
C ARG A 513 -14.19 -40.70 8.84
N PRO A 514 -15.52 -40.57 9.03
CA PRO A 514 -16.30 -39.49 8.44
C PRO A 514 -15.76 -38.10 8.85
N LEU A 515 -15.48 -37.23 7.87
CA LEU A 515 -14.98 -35.87 8.09
C LEU A 515 -16.12 -34.86 7.86
N LEU A 516 -16.56 -34.19 8.93
CA LEU A 516 -17.63 -33.17 8.90
C LEU A 516 -17.05 -31.83 8.45
N LEU A 517 -17.53 -31.23 7.37
CA LEU A 517 -16.93 -29.99 6.83
C LEU A 517 -17.22 -28.74 7.69
N ALA A 518 -18.26 -28.81 8.52
CA ALA A 518 -18.55 -27.81 9.54
C ALA A 518 -17.52 -27.80 10.70
N ASP A 519 -16.74 -28.88 10.88
CA ASP A 519 -15.73 -28.98 11.96
C ASP A 519 -14.50 -28.10 11.65
N PRO A 520 -14.14 -27.13 12.51
CA PRO A 520 -12.92 -26.35 12.37
C PRO A 520 -11.64 -27.20 12.33
N ALA A 521 -11.62 -28.38 12.96
CA ALA A 521 -10.45 -29.27 12.98
C ALA A 521 -10.10 -29.84 11.59
N VAL A 522 -11.07 -29.92 10.66
CA VAL A 522 -10.81 -30.35 9.27
C VAL A 522 -10.69 -29.19 8.29
N ALA A 523 -10.70 -27.93 8.74
CA ALA A 523 -10.59 -26.74 7.88
C ALA A 523 -9.30 -26.71 7.04
N ALA A 524 -8.24 -27.44 7.43
CA ALA A 524 -7.02 -27.62 6.66
C ALA A 524 -7.23 -28.41 5.34
N MET A 525 -8.26 -29.27 5.29
CA MET A 525 -8.64 -30.03 4.09
C MET A 525 -9.31 -29.14 3.04
N ALA A 526 -10.02 -28.07 3.46
CA ALA A 526 -10.66 -27.08 2.58
C ALA A 526 -9.60 -26.19 1.90
N TRP A 527 -8.98 -26.72 0.86
CA TRP A 527 -7.73 -26.19 0.29
C TRP A 527 -7.93 -24.83 -0.40
N SER A 528 -8.89 -24.75 -1.33
CA SER A 528 -9.32 -23.52 -2.01
C SER A 528 -10.73 -23.62 -2.57
N GLY A 529 -11.39 -22.48 -2.81
CA GLY A 529 -12.75 -22.46 -3.38
C GLY A 529 -13.82 -22.95 -2.41
N TRP A 530 -13.63 -22.69 -1.12
CA TRP A 530 -14.57 -23.00 -0.05
C TRP A 530 -14.84 -21.74 0.76
N GLY A 531 -16.07 -21.59 1.25
CA GLY A 531 -16.42 -20.59 2.24
C GLY A 531 -16.15 -21.07 3.67
N GLU A 532 -16.57 -20.23 4.62
CA GLU A 532 -16.55 -20.55 6.04
C GLU A 532 -17.39 -21.78 6.41
N ALA A 533 -17.12 -22.33 7.60
CA ALA A 533 -17.93 -23.39 8.17
C ALA A 533 -19.32 -22.86 8.54
N GLU A 534 -20.35 -23.50 7.99
CA GLU A 534 -21.75 -23.29 8.34
C GLU A 534 -22.29 -24.57 9.01
N ALA A 535 -23.44 -24.48 9.71
CA ALA A 535 -23.98 -25.60 10.48
C ALA A 535 -24.20 -26.88 9.65
N ASP A 536 -24.56 -26.74 8.37
CA ASP A 536 -24.84 -27.85 7.45
C ASP A 536 -23.61 -28.30 6.62
N GLY A 537 -22.45 -27.64 6.73
CA GLY A 537 -21.24 -27.96 5.95
C GLY A 537 -20.42 -26.75 5.52
N ARG A 538 -19.85 -26.82 4.31
CA ARG A 538 -19.21 -25.67 3.64
C ARG A 538 -19.70 -25.53 2.21
N TRP A 539 -19.97 -24.30 1.80
CA TRP A 539 -20.22 -23.96 0.40
C TRP A 539 -18.93 -24.00 -0.42
N THR A 540 -18.99 -24.61 -1.62
CA THR A 540 -18.02 -24.35 -2.69
C THR A 540 -18.24 -22.94 -3.24
N LEU A 541 -17.15 -22.20 -3.44
CA LEU A 541 -17.15 -20.84 -3.97
C LEU A 541 -16.46 -20.77 -5.33
N GLY A 542 -17.15 -20.22 -6.32
CA GLY A 542 -16.62 -20.06 -7.67
C GLY A 542 -16.59 -21.37 -8.47
N PRO A 543 -15.89 -21.40 -9.62
CA PRO A 543 -15.99 -22.48 -10.59
C PRO A 543 -15.15 -23.71 -10.24
N GLU A 544 -14.33 -23.64 -9.20
CA GLU A 544 -13.45 -24.73 -8.79
C GLU A 544 -13.21 -24.72 -7.28
N ALA A 545 -13.44 -25.86 -6.63
CA ALA A 545 -13.13 -26.10 -5.23
C ALA A 545 -12.17 -27.29 -5.11
N ARG A 546 -11.23 -27.25 -4.16
CA ARG A 546 -10.21 -28.29 -3.96
C ARG A 546 -10.20 -28.77 -2.51
N LEU A 547 -10.14 -30.07 -2.30
CA LEU A 547 -9.96 -30.71 -1.00
C LEU A 547 -8.65 -31.49 -1.01
N ARG A 548 -7.87 -31.41 0.08
CA ARG A 548 -6.67 -32.23 0.27
C ARG A 548 -6.80 -33.06 1.53
N LEU A 549 -6.73 -34.38 1.39
CA LEU A 549 -6.97 -35.35 2.46
C LEU A 549 -5.91 -36.46 2.40
N ARG A 550 -5.59 -37.05 3.56
CA ARG A 550 -4.56 -38.09 3.66
C ARG A 550 -5.20 -39.47 3.85
N LEU A 551 -4.85 -40.43 3.00
CA LEU A 551 -5.26 -41.82 3.17
C LEU A 551 -4.51 -42.44 4.35
N PRO A 552 -5.15 -43.27 5.20
CA PRO A 552 -4.47 -43.95 6.29
C PRO A 552 -3.39 -44.93 5.77
N GLU A 553 -2.43 -45.28 6.62
CA GLU A 553 -1.39 -46.28 6.27
C GLU A 553 -1.92 -47.72 6.29
N ARG A 554 -3.03 -47.96 7.00
CA ARG A 554 -3.71 -49.25 7.12
C ARG A 554 -5.19 -49.07 6.81
N ASN A 555 -5.85 -50.13 6.38
CA ASN A 555 -7.30 -50.16 6.11
C ASN A 555 -7.71 -49.04 5.14
N VAL A 556 -6.93 -48.88 4.05
CA VAL A 556 -7.11 -47.80 3.06
C VAL A 556 -8.51 -47.87 2.44
N PRO A 557 -9.33 -46.81 2.53
CA PRO A 557 -10.65 -46.78 1.91
C PRO A 557 -10.56 -46.98 0.40
N THR A 558 -11.39 -47.87 -0.14
CA THR A 558 -11.49 -48.14 -1.59
C THR A 558 -12.45 -47.17 -2.31
N GLY A 559 -13.24 -46.41 -1.55
CA GLY A 559 -14.10 -45.36 -2.09
C GLY A 559 -14.35 -44.22 -1.11
N LEU A 560 -14.89 -43.13 -1.65
CA LEU A 560 -15.24 -41.93 -0.91
C LEU A 560 -16.64 -41.49 -1.28
N ARG A 561 -17.51 -41.34 -0.28
CA ARG A 561 -18.85 -40.76 -0.45
C ARG A 561 -18.84 -39.30 0.00
N LEU A 562 -19.20 -38.41 -0.91
CA LEU A 562 -19.49 -37.01 -0.64
C LEU A 562 -20.98 -36.91 -0.29
N GLU A 563 -21.30 -36.51 0.94
CA GLU A 563 -22.66 -36.16 1.33
C GLU A 563 -22.88 -34.66 1.21
N ILE A 564 -23.83 -34.29 0.35
CA ILE A 564 -24.16 -32.91 -0.01
C ILE A 564 -25.44 -32.53 0.73
N ALA A 565 -25.46 -31.40 1.42
CA ALA A 565 -26.66 -30.89 2.09
C ALA A 565 -27.60 -30.19 1.10
N SER A 566 -27.05 -29.39 0.19
CA SER A 566 -27.78 -28.66 -0.84
C SER A 566 -26.87 -28.29 -2.02
N GLY A 567 -27.48 -27.89 -3.13
CA GLY A 567 -26.81 -27.20 -4.22
C GLY A 567 -27.39 -25.79 -4.41
N PHE A 568 -26.82 -25.03 -5.34
CA PHE A 568 -27.33 -23.72 -5.72
C PHE A 568 -27.08 -23.47 -7.21
N ALA A 569 -28.08 -23.05 -7.98
CA ALA A 569 -27.95 -22.86 -9.43
C ALA A 569 -28.84 -21.75 -10.02
N ALA A 570 -28.38 -21.19 -11.15
CA ALA A 570 -29.17 -20.31 -12.00
C ALA A 570 -30.15 -21.11 -12.88
N GLY A 571 -31.40 -21.22 -12.43
CA GLY A 571 -32.53 -21.68 -13.23
C GLY A 571 -32.61 -23.20 -13.46
N ALA A 572 -33.30 -23.59 -14.53
CA ALA A 572 -33.85 -24.94 -14.71
C ALA A 572 -32.84 -26.09 -14.94
N ALA A 573 -31.54 -25.81 -15.09
CA ALA A 573 -30.53 -26.79 -15.49
C ALA A 573 -29.98 -27.66 -14.32
N GLY A 574 -30.30 -27.31 -13.07
CA GLY A 574 -29.63 -27.89 -11.89
C GLY A 574 -28.16 -27.46 -11.77
N GLN A 575 -27.43 -28.06 -10.83
CA GLN A 575 -26.00 -27.77 -10.63
C GLN A 575 -25.14 -28.95 -11.09
N ALA A 576 -24.49 -28.79 -12.24
CA ALA A 576 -23.54 -29.78 -12.78
C ALA A 576 -22.15 -29.60 -12.16
N VAL A 577 -21.50 -30.71 -11.81
CA VAL A 577 -20.20 -30.76 -11.14
C VAL A 577 -19.37 -31.93 -11.68
N GLU A 578 -18.15 -31.62 -12.12
CA GLU A 578 -17.12 -32.60 -12.49
C GLU A 578 -16.18 -32.85 -11.30
N LEU A 579 -15.82 -34.10 -11.06
CA LEU A 579 -14.91 -34.53 -10.00
C LEU A 579 -13.60 -35.04 -10.62
N LEU A 580 -12.48 -34.52 -10.15
CA LEU A 580 -11.14 -34.99 -10.51
C LEU A 580 -10.38 -35.38 -9.24
N LEU A 581 -9.60 -36.44 -9.31
CA LEU A 581 -8.72 -36.91 -8.24
C LEU A 581 -7.28 -36.91 -8.75
N ASP A 582 -6.40 -36.13 -8.14
CA ASP A 582 -5.03 -35.89 -8.59
C ASP A 582 -4.97 -35.50 -10.08
N ASP A 583 -5.79 -34.51 -10.48
CA ASP A 583 -5.99 -34.04 -11.86
C ASP A 583 -6.58 -35.07 -12.86
N MET A 584 -6.87 -36.30 -12.45
CA MET A 584 -7.52 -37.32 -13.29
C MET A 584 -9.05 -37.31 -13.12
N PRO A 585 -9.86 -37.41 -14.20
CA PRO A 585 -11.32 -37.50 -14.08
C PRO A 585 -11.77 -38.70 -13.23
N ALA A 586 -12.52 -38.43 -12.17
CA ALA A 586 -13.02 -39.41 -11.20
C ALA A 586 -14.55 -39.60 -11.28
N GLY A 587 -15.28 -38.66 -11.88
CA GLY A 587 -16.71 -38.75 -12.15
C GLY A 587 -17.34 -37.41 -12.48
N ALA A 588 -18.64 -37.38 -12.77
CA ALA A 588 -19.42 -36.16 -12.87
C ALA A 588 -20.87 -36.42 -12.46
N PHE A 589 -21.57 -35.41 -11.96
CA PHE A 589 -22.98 -35.50 -11.59
C PHE A 589 -23.67 -34.14 -11.73
N THR A 590 -25.00 -34.15 -11.76
CA THR A 590 -25.84 -32.96 -11.73
C THR A 590 -26.85 -33.09 -10.61
N LEU A 591 -26.94 -32.11 -9.71
CA LEU A 591 -28.03 -32.05 -8.74
C LEU A 591 -29.32 -31.61 -9.43
N PRO A 592 -30.39 -32.44 -9.43
CA PRO A 592 -31.65 -32.13 -10.09
C PRO A 592 -32.52 -31.19 -9.25
N LEU A 593 -33.32 -30.37 -9.93
CA LEU A 593 -34.43 -29.66 -9.31
C LEU A 593 -35.52 -30.67 -8.87
N LYS A 594 -35.93 -30.62 -7.60
CA LYS A 594 -37.16 -31.31 -7.17
C LYS A 594 -38.37 -30.45 -7.52
N GLY A 595 -39.27 -30.98 -8.34
CA GLY A 595 -40.64 -30.48 -8.44
C GLY A 595 -40.94 -29.41 -9.50
N GLY A 596 -40.38 -29.53 -10.71
CA GLY A 596 -40.93 -28.93 -11.95
C GLY A 596 -40.92 -27.40 -12.09
N ALA A 597 -40.70 -26.64 -11.03
CA ALA A 597 -40.64 -25.18 -11.07
C ALA A 597 -39.25 -24.70 -11.48
N ALA A 598 -39.19 -23.86 -12.51
CA ALA A 598 -37.96 -23.23 -13.01
C ALA A 598 -37.45 -22.07 -12.12
N ALA A 599 -37.66 -22.15 -10.80
CA ALA A 599 -37.20 -21.15 -9.85
C ALA A 599 -35.68 -21.29 -9.63
N PRO A 600 -34.88 -20.23 -9.86
CA PRO A 600 -33.46 -20.26 -9.53
C PRO A 600 -33.28 -20.24 -8.01
N GLY A 601 -32.28 -20.94 -7.47
CA GLY A 601 -32.05 -20.99 -6.03
C GLY A 601 -31.49 -22.31 -5.51
N LEU A 602 -31.92 -22.67 -4.29
CA LEU A 602 -31.42 -23.81 -3.52
C LEU A 602 -31.93 -25.15 -4.07
N LEU A 603 -31.01 -26.06 -4.35
CA LEU A 603 -31.28 -27.41 -4.81
C LEU A 603 -31.23 -28.41 -3.65
N PRO A 604 -32.02 -29.49 -3.68
CA PRO A 604 -31.91 -30.55 -2.69
C PRO A 604 -30.52 -31.21 -2.72
N GLY A 605 -30.02 -31.58 -1.55
CA GLY A 605 -28.80 -32.36 -1.41
C GLY A 605 -28.93 -33.80 -1.91
N GLY A 606 -27.85 -34.55 -1.76
CA GLY A 606 -27.73 -35.93 -2.21
C GLY A 606 -26.41 -36.55 -1.75
N ALA A 607 -26.01 -37.65 -2.38
CA ALA A 607 -24.70 -38.23 -2.19
C ALA A 607 -24.12 -38.73 -3.51
N VAL A 608 -22.83 -38.51 -3.72
CA VAL A 608 -22.06 -39.07 -4.83
C VAL A 608 -20.91 -39.90 -4.27
N THR A 609 -20.57 -41.01 -4.93
CA THR A 609 -19.47 -41.89 -4.51
C THR A 609 -18.45 -41.98 -5.65
N LEU A 610 -17.17 -41.84 -5.32
CA LEU A 610 -16.04 -42.09 -6.23
C LEU A 610 -15.17 -43.23 -5.68
N ALA A 611 -14.45 -43.91 -6.57
CA ALA A 611 -13.40 -44.84 -6.18
C ALA A 611 -12.15 -44.08 -5.73
N LEU A 612 -11.38 -44.67 -4.81
CA LEU A 612 -10.09 -44.16 -4.36
C LEU A 612 -8.96 -45.11 -4.77
N PRO A 613 -7.77 -44.60 -5.13
CA PRO A 613 -6.62 -45.44 -5.45
C PRO A 613 -6.03 -46.04 -4.16
N PRO A 614 -5.56 -47.30 -4.17
CA PRO A 614 -4.97 -47.95 -3.01
C PRO A 614 -3.54 -47.43 -2.78
N ARG A 615 -3.41 -46.22 -2.23
CA ARG A 615 -2.14 -45.54 -1.94
C ARG A 615 -2.03 -45.25 -0.42
N PRO A 616 -1.54 -46.19 0.40
CA PRO A 616 -1.42 -46.00 1.84
C PRO A 616 -0.59 -44.74 2.17
N GLY A 617 -1.03 -43.94 3.16
CA GLY A 617 -0.33 -42.73 3.60
C GLY A 617 -0.35 -41.54 2.63
N ALA A 618 -0.83 -41.71 1.40
CA ALA A 618 -0.75 -40.66 0.38
C ALA A 618 -1.72 -39.50 0.64
N VAL A 619 -1.31 -38.29 0.26
CA VAL A 619 -2.22 -37.14 0.12
C VAL A 619 -2.90 -37.24 -1.25
N LEU A 620 -4.21 -37.06 -1.29
CA LEU A 620 -4.99 -36.94 -2.52
C LEU A 620 -5.57 -35.52 -2.64
N GLU A 621 -5.57 -34.96 -3.85
CA GLU A 621 -6.33 -33.74 -4.18
C GLU A 621 -7.63 -34.12 -4.90
N LEU A 622 -8.77 -33.91 -4.23
CA LEU A 622 -10.09 -33.99 -4.84
C LEU A 622 -10.52 -32.60 -5.30
N ARG A 623 -10.69 -32.42 -6.62
CA ARG A 623 -11.10 -31.17 -7.25
C ARG A 623 -12.52 -31.28 -7.77
N LEU A 624 -13.37 -30.31 -7.41
CA LEU A 624 -14.74 -30.17 -7.84
C LEU A 624 -14.82 -28.98 -8.79
N ARG A 625 -15.16 -29.19 -10.06
CA ARG A 625 -15.36 -28.11 -11.04
C ARG A 625 -16.86 -27.86 -11.20
N ILE A 626 -17.29 -26.67 -10.82
CA ILE A 626 -18.70 -26.27 -10.69
C ILE A 626 -19.12 -25.51 -11.95
N ALA A 627 -20.11 -26.02 -12.67
CA ALA A 627 -20.60 -25.36 -13.88
C ALA A 627 -21.49 -24.15 -13.53
N ARG A 628 -21.06 -22.95 -13.90
CA ARG A 628 -21.83 -21.68 -13.71
C ARG A 628 -22.23 -21.42 -12.24
N PRO A 629 -21.28 -21.38 -11.29
CA PRO A 629 -21.54 -20.97 -9.91
C PRO A 629 -22.25 -19.60 -9.92
N THR A 630 -23.24 -19.43 -9.04
CA THR A 630 -24.13 -18.25 -9.10
C THR A 630 -24.35 -17.69 -7.70
N SER A 631 -24.47 -16.36 -7.58
CA SER A 631 -24.79 -15.73 -6.30
C SER A 631 -26.28 -15.51 -6.07
N PRO A 632 -26.77 -15.71 -4.83
CA PRO A 632 -28.13 -15.33 -4.45
C PRO A 632 -28.48 -13.88 -4.80
N ARG A 633 -27.53 -12.95 -4.64
CA ARG A 633 -27.69 -11.54 -5.03
C ARG A 633 -27.78 -11.33 -6.55
N GLY A 634 -27.01 -12.08 -7.34
CA GLY A 634 -27.13 -12.08 -8.79
C GLY A 634 -28.53 -12.51 -9.28
N LEU A 635 -29.20 -13.35 -8.49
CA LEU A 635 -30.58 -13.80 -8.70
C LEU A 635 -31.64 -12.97 -7.95
N ARG A 636 -31.23 -11.92 -7.23
CA ARG A 636 -32.08 -11.06 -6.38
C ARG A 636 -32.83 -11.80 -5.26
N LEU A 637 -32.25 -12.88 -4.73
CA LEU A 637 -32.84 -13.70 -3.66
C LEU A 637 -32.42 -13.24 -2.25
N SER A 638 -31.22 -12.68 -2.11
CA SER A 638 -30.71 -12.08 -0.86
C SER A 638 -29.52 -11.16 -1.16
N GLU A 639 -28.93 -10.52 -0.14
CA GLU A 639 -27.67 -9.77 -0.31
C GLU A 639 -26.41 -10.67 -0.37
N ASP A 640 -26.54 -12.00 -0.24
CA ASP A 640 -25.40 -12.92 -0.32
C ASP A 640 -24.79 -12.90 -1.73
N ARG A 641 -23.55 -12.42 -1.80
CA ARG A 641 -22.82 -12.18 -3.04
C ARG A 641 -22.01 -13.39 -3.49
N ARG A 642 -21.84 -14.39 -2.63
CA ARG A 642 -20.97 -15.56 -2.86
C ARG A 642 -21.44 -16.34 -4.08
N ALA A 643 -20.53 -16.68 -4.99
CA ALA A 643 -20.85 -17.51 -6.15
C ALA A 643 -20.93 -18.98 -5.71
N LEU A 644 -22.11 -19.41 -5.27
CA LEU A 644 -22.35 -20.73 -4.66
C LEU A 644 -22.45 -21.84 -5.71
N GLY A 645 -22.18 -23.07 -5.28
CA GLY A 645 -22.34 -24.30 -6.06
C GLY A 645 -22.93 -25.46 -5.27
N LEU A 646 -22.15 -26.07 -4.37
CA LEU A 646 -22.56 -27.16 -3.48
C LEU A 646 -22.31 -26.80 -2.01
N MET A 647 -23.25 -27.11 -1.12
CA MET A 647 -22.99 -27.23 0.32
C MET A 647 -22.57 -28.66 0.61
N LEU A 648 -21.26 -28.91 0.74
CA LEU A 648 -20.75 -30.24 1.08
C LEU A 648 -20.73 -30.38 2.62
N ARG A 649 -21.42 -31.41 3.12
CA ARG A 649 -21.67 -31.62 4.56
C ARG A 649 -20.60 -32.48 5.20
N ARG A 650 -20.30 -33.64 4.58
CA ARG A 650 -19.26 -34.55 5.05
C ARG A 650 -18.69 -35.44 3.97
N LEU A 651 -17.45 -35.88 4.18
CA LEU A 651 -16.82 -36.97 3.45
C LEU A 651 -16.92 -38.25 4.28
N VAL A 652 -17.27 -39.37 3.66
CA VAL A 652 -17.39 -40.68 4.31
C VAL A 652 -16.50 -41.69 3.59
N PRO A 653 -15.44 -42.23 4.21
CA PRO A 653 -14.68 -43.34 3.65
C PRO A 653 -15.54 -44.60 3.50
N LEU A 654 -15.31 -45.35 2.43
CA LEU A 654 -15.99 -46.63 2.15
C LEU A 654 -14.96 -47.75 1.98
N GLY A 655 -15.32 -48.95 2.42
CA GLY A 655 -14.55 -50.16 2.13
C GLY A 655 -13.18 -50.23 2.78
N ALA A 656 -13.01 -49.59 3.95
CA ALA A 656 -11.88 -49.85 4.84
C ALA A 656 -12.06 -51.23 5.50
N GLY A 657 -11.34 -52.23 4.99
CA GLY A 657 -11.16 -53.53 5.63
C GLY A 657 -10.00 -53.48 6.61
#